data_AF-A0A7D6VXM3-F1
#
_entry.id   AF-A0A7D6VXM3-F1
#
_cell.length_a   1.000
_cell.length_b   1.000
_cell.length_c   1.000
_cell.angle_alpha   90.00
_cell.angle_beta   90.00
_cell.angle_gamma   90.00
#
_symmetry.space_group_name_H-M   'P 1'
#
loop_
_entity.id
_entity.type
_entity.pdbx_description
1 polymer ?
#
loop_
_entity_poly.entity_id
_entity_poly.type
_entity_poly.pdbx_seq_one_letter_code
_entity_poly.pdbx_strand_id
1 'polypeptide(L)'
;MKSVKKLSNYIFIGIFILILCAPTAYLFFNMSEEITYKNFKEVLSNSFPYKDDLIESYNYIRYKAFKIVKSENVLVGKDEWLFLKNNDEDDILATFLGENLFSNEEIRKIEENISSTSEKLKRIGVDFSLVIVPNKLTLYDENLPKHIIPPIENRLNQIKGLDNNKIIIPSDTMLQNKDKYMMYNKTSFEWSDAGAYYAYKDIISKLNVQDLTEDNIIYSTEKGYIGELAKTLGMNKLLKENITNIALTTQKAVINENSDSKAFLSTNKIANGESILILGDASMQKMNRFFAESFKKVTSKPDFQIDLNYIKKEKPDRVILSITENQLSVLLNNEIIKEEISNEKLVTPTVITKTMADSNNLVLVGNATKGSTTVVTGGKEEVYEDCSDGSFIIKVPLNDGVNKLKISSYIGNDKSEEVSITFEKDKTVASKPVVVGSDSYLFLNEDVPDFTGTNLFSNEQLNEIQLKFKEKSDFIKNINPNAKFIVFMVPNKLSFYNEMKPKELIESENSRLKQITDKLKNETSFDFINPTEALNKYKTEDNLYYKTDIHWNELGAFYGYKELEKKLKGHNPNIKELTIDMYEKKYVSEFGGDLAYYLGIKNNILKEKEIRLIPKFTIRSNLKKDPPMTWMGNLNKQFTTNVQDSNLPKAVVFRDSFATNMMPYLSENFRSITYCEEWNFSFNKDILSKEKPDFVIYEILEKNLDELLK
;
A
#
# COMPACT_ATOMS: atom_id res chain seq x y z
N MET A 1 -40.53 -47.85 5.71
CA MET A 1 -40.25 -46.52 6.33
C MET A 1 -41.14 -46.17 7.53
N LYS A 2 -42.46 -46.43 7.55
CA LYS A 2 -43.32 -46.11 8.71
C LYS A 2 -43.03 -46.93 9.99
N SER A 3 -42.57 -48.18 9.87
CA SER A 3 -42.23 -49.05 11.02
C SER A 3 -40.91 -48.66 11.71
N VAL A 4 -39.90 -48.26 10.93
CA VAL A 4 -38.59 -47.76 11.45
C VAL A 4 -38.76 -46.45 12.21
N LYS A 5 -39.62 -45.53 11.74
CA LYS A 5 -40.00 -44.30 12.47
C LYS A 5 -40.75 -44.57 13.77
N LYS A 6 -41.53 -45.67 13.86
CA LYS A 6 -42.24 -46.06 15.09
C LYS A 6 -41.31 -46.70 16.12
N LEU A 7 -40.42 -47.60 15.67
CA LEU A 7 -39.43 -48.23 16.55
C LEU A 7 -38.40 -47.21 17.08
N SER A 8 -38.00 -46.24 16.24
CA SER A 8 -37.15 -45.13 16.68
C SER A 8 -37.81 -44.29 17.77
N ASN A 9 -39.13 -44.06 17.71
CA ASN A 9 -39.88 -43.32 18.72
C ASN A 9 -39.91 -44.03 20.08
N TYR A 10 -39.98 -45.36 20.14
CA TYR A 10 -40.00 -46.11 21.40
C TYR A 10 -38.61 -46.19 22.06
N ILE A 11 -37.55 -46.40 21.28
CA ILE A 11 -36.16 -46.32 21.77
C ILE A 11 -35.86 -44.89 22.23
N PHE A 12 -36.37 -43.89 21.50
CA PHE A 12 -36.34 -42.48 21.92
C PHE A 12 -37.03 -42.26 23.25
N ILE A 13 -38.26 -42.75 23.43
CA ILE A 13 -39.01 -42.60 24.68
C ILE A 13 -38.21 -43.25 25.82
N GLY A 14 -37.60 -44.41 25.61
CA GLY A 14 -36.75 -45.06 26.61
C GLY A 14 -35.52 -44.23 27.02
N ILE A 15 -34.76 -43.71 26.04
CA ILE A 15 -33.58 -42.86 26.30
C ILE A 15 -34.02 -41.50 26.89
N PHE A 16 -35.13 -40.93 26.42
CA PHE A 16 -35.68 -39.67 26.92
C PHE A 16 -36.23 -39.80 28.34
N ILE A 17 -36.86 -40.93 28.68
CA ILE A 17 -37.26 -41.27 30.05
C ILE A 17 -36.02 -41.44 30.94
N LEU A 18 -34.97 -42.11 30.47
CA LEU A 18 -33.69 -42.21 31.21
C LEU A 18 -33.04 -40.84 31.45
N ILE A 19 -33.03 -39.97 30.44
CA ILE A 19 -32.52 -38.58 30.51
C ILE A 19 -33.39 -37.70 31.41
N LEU A 20 -34.71 -37.94 31.50
CA LEU A 20 -35.62 -37.22 32.39
C LEU A 20 -35.58 -37.73 33.84
N CYS A 21 -35.43 -39.04 34.04
CA CYS A 21 -35.52 -39.66 35.36
C CYS A 21 -34.22 -39.55 36.17
N ALA A 22 -33.06 -39.62 35.51
CA ALA A 22 -31.76 -39.47 36.16
C ALA A 22 -31.56 -38.12 36.88
N PRO A 23 -31.93 -36.95 36.31
CA PRO A 23 -31.85 -35.65 37.01
C PRO A 23 -32.78 -35.58 38.22
N THR A 24 -34.03 -36.04 38.08
CA THR A 24 -34.95 -36.09 39.23
C THR A 24 -34.41 -36.98 40.34
N ALA A 25 -33.82 -38.13 40.02
CA ALA A 25 -33.21 -38.99 41.03
C ALA A 25 -31.98 -38.32 41.69
N TYR A 26 -31.06 -37.73 40.91
CA TYR A 26 -29.87 -37.05 41.43
C TYR A 26 -30.22 -35.82 42.29
N LEU A 27 -31.18 -35.00 41.86
CA LEU A 27 -31.71 -33.88 42.66
C LEU A 27 -32.38 -34.39 43.94
N PHE A 28 -33.14 -35.48 43.87
CA PHE A 28 -33.82 -36.07 45.04
C PHE A 28 -32.83 -36.59 46.09
N PHE A 29 -31.66 -37.09 45.67
CA PHE A 29 -30.63 -37.59 46.59
C PHE A 29 -29.64 -36.52 47.09
N ASN A 30 -29.50 -35.37 46.40
CA ASN A 30 -28.54 -34.31 46.75
C ASN A 30 -29.17 -33.00 47.25
N MET A 31 -30.49 -32.95 47.40
CA MET A 31 -31.16 -31.76 47.95
C MET A 31 -31.07 -31.73 49.48
N SER A 32 -30.33 -30.74 50.00
CA SER A 32 -30.48 -30.23 51.36
C SER A 32 -30.85 -28.75 51.29
N GLU A 33 -32.09 -28.47 51.72
CA GLU A 33 -32.75 -27.18 51.99
C GLU A 33 -33.04 -26.16 50.85
N GLU A 34 -34.12 -25.41 51.11
CA GLU A 34 -35.03 -24.57 50.29
C GLU A 34 -34.57 -24.01 48.94
N ILE A 35 -35.11 -24.57 47.85
CA ILE A 35 -35.24 -23.90 46.55
C ILE A 35 -36.65 -23.29 46.44
N THR A 36 -36.76 -21.97 46.36
CA THR A 36 -38.03 -21.28 46.06
C THR A 36 -38.42 -21.46 44.58
N TYR A 37 -39.73 -21.54 44.30
CA TYR A 37 -40.30 -21.79 42.96
C TYR A 37 -39.77 -20.85 41.85
N LYS A 38 -39.31 -19.64 42.22
CA LYS A 38 -38.76 -18.65 41.28
C LYS A 38 -37.35 -18.99 40.77
N ASN A 39 -36.54 -19.72 41.55
CA ASN A 39 -35.17 -20.12 41.17
C ASN A 39 -35.11 -21.54 40.56
N PHE A 40 -36.23 -22.28 40.56
CA PHE A 40 -36.28 -23.67 40.11
C PHE A 40 -35.86 -23.85 38.65
N LYS A 41 -36.25 -22.93 37.76
CA LYS A 41 -35.95 -23.01 36.32
C LYS A 41 -34.47 -22.75 36.01
N GLU A 42 -33.84 -21.86 36.77
CA GLU A 42 -32.43 -21.48 36.63
C GLU A 42 -31.51 -22.53 37.25
N VAL A 43 -31.92 -23.13 38.38
CA VAL A 43 -31.28 -24.31 38.98
C VAL A 43 -31.43 -25.52 38.04
N LEU A 44 -32.60 -25.80 37.45
CA LEU A 44 -32.72 -26.91 36.48
C LEU A 44 -31.90 -26.69 35.20
N SER A 45 -31.73 -25.45 34.75
CA SER A 45 -30.90 -25.16 33.58
C SER A 45 -29.40 -25.28 33.88
N ASN A 46 -28.97 -24.89 35.09
CA ASN A 46 -27.55 -24.79 35.48
C ASN A 46 -27.05 -25.96 36.33
N SER A 47 -27.93 -26.79 36.89
CA SER A 47 -27.61 -27.86 37.84
C SER A 47 -27.86 -29.26 37.32
N PHE A 48 -27.97 -29.47 36.00
CA PHE A 48 -27.98 -30.82 35.41
C PHE A 48 -26.57 -31.22 34.97
N PRO A 49 -25.83 -32.01 35.79
CA PRO A 49 -24.54 -32.50 35.38
C PRO A 49 -24.72 -33.34 34.11
N TYR A 50 -23.82 -33.19 33.14
CA TYR A 50 -23.84 -33.93 31.87
C TYR A 50 -25.00 -33.60 30.91
N LYS A 51 -25.75 -32.51 31.13
CA LYS A 51 -26.80 -32.04 30.20
C LYS A 51 -26.34 -31.99 28.75
N ASP A 52 -25.23 -31.29 28.54
CA ASP A 52 -24.68 -31.07 27.21
C ASP A 52 -24.16 -32.38 26.62
N ASP A 53 -23.59 -33.27 27.44
CA ASP A 53 -23.14 -34.60 27.03
C ASP A 53 -24.29 -35.52 26.60
N LEU A 54 -25.45 -35.43 27.26
CA LEU A 54 -26.65 -36.20 26.91
C LEU A 54 -27.34 -35.65 25.66
N ILE A 55 -27.45 -34.31 25.54
CA ILE A 55 -27.96 -33.66 24.32
C ILE A 55 -27.09 -34.02 23.12
N GLU A 56 -25.77 -33.95 23.31
CA GLU A 56 -24.81 -34.35 22.31
C GLU A 56 -24.91 -35.83 21.95
N SER A 57 -24.93 -36.73 22.94
CA SER A 57 -25.08 -38.18 22.70
C SER A 57 -26.37 -38.49 21.93
N TYR A 58 -27.46 -37.81 22.29
CA TYR A 58 -28.74 -37.90 21.59
C TYR A 58 -28.63 -37.43 20.14
N ASN A 59 -28.04 -36.26 19.88
CA ASN A 59 -27.85 -35.74 18.52
C ASN A 59 -26.93 -36.65 17.69
N TYR A 60 -25.86 -37.16 18.31
CA TYR A 60 -24.91 -38.07 17.68
C TYR A 60 -25.53 -39.42 17.33
N ILE A 61 -26.32 -40.03 18.23
CA ILE A 61 -27.04 -41.28 17.95
C ILE A 61 -28.03 -41.07 16.80
N ARG A 62 -28.80 -39.97 16.82
CA ARG A 62 -29.72 -39.63 15.72
C ARG A 62 -29.01 -39.49 14.39
N TYR A 63 -27.87 -38.83 14.41
CA TYR A 63 -27.03 -38.64 13.24
C TYR A 63 -26.43 -39.96 12.73
N LYS A 64 -25.75 -40.73 13.58
CA LYS A 64 -25.06 -41.97 13.16
C LYS A 64 -26.04 -43.06 12.73
N ALA A 65 -27.09 -43.30 13.53
CA ALA A 65 -28.02 -44.40 13.28
C ALA A 65 -29.07 -44.07 12.21
N PHE A 66 -29.47 -42.80 12.08
CA PHE A 66 -30.61 -42.43 11.23
C PHE A 66 -30.32 -41.30 10.23
N LYS A 67 -29.13 -40.67 10.26
CA LYS A 67 -28.78 -39.49 9.43
C LYS A 67 -29.76 -38.32 9.63
N ILE A 68 -30.38 -38.23 10.81
CA ILE A 68 -31.33 -37.17 11.16
C ILE A 68 -30.60 -36.10 11.99
N VAL A 69 -30.60 -34.86 11.49
CA VAL A 69 -30.12 -33.68 12.21
C VAL A 69 -31.25 -32.66 12.35
N LYS A 70 -31.21 -31.84 13.39
CA LYS A 70 -32.15 -30.72 13.58
C LYS A 70 -31.41 -29.42 13.29
N SER A 71 -31.24 -29.10 12.02
CA SER A 71 -30.63 -27.84 11.60
C SER A 71 -31.24 -27.37 10.28
N GLU A 72 -31.56 -26.09 10.24
CA GLU A 72 -31.97 -25.41 9.02
C GLU A 72 -30.79 -24.90 8.20
N ASN A 73 -29.53 -25.12 8.60
CA ASN A 73 -28.34 -24.62 7.90
C ASN A 73 -27.37 -25.74 7.45
N VAL A 74 -27.52 -26.96 7.98
CA VAL A 74 -26.56 -28.06 7.76
C VAL A 74 -27.21 -29.22 6.97
N LEU A 75 -26.56 -29.61 5.89
CA LEU A 75 -26.88 -30.80 5.09
C LEU A 75 -25.93 -31.95 5.46
N VAL A 76 -26.50 -33.15 5.66
CA VAL A 76 -25.75 -34.37 5.98
C VAL A 76 -25.43 -35.15 4.72
N GLY A 77 -24.15 -35.30 4.40
CA GLY A 77 -23.64 -36.13 3.32
C GLY A 77 -23.31 -37.58 3.73
N LYS A 78 -22.65 -38.28 2.80
CA LYS A 78 -22.07 -39.61 3.00
C LYS A 78 -20.82 -39.52 3.86
N ASP A 79 -20.42 -40.63 4.49
CA ASP A 79 -19.10 -40.78 5.15
C ASP A 79 -18.68 -39.63 6.06
N GLU A 80 -19.67 -39.13 6.79
CA GLU A 80 -19.56 -38.10 7.82
C GLU A 80 -19.34 -36.68 7.33
N TRP A 81 -19.48 -36.45 6.03
CA TRP A 81 -19.45 -35.12 5.45
C TRP A 81 -20.67 -34.30 5.90
N LEU A 82 -20.41 -33.08 6.36
CA LEU A 82 -21.41 -32.05 6.61
C LEU A 82 -21.20 -30.91 5.64
N PHE A 83 -22.28 -30.35 5.12
CA PHE A 83 -22.24 -29.22 4.19
C PHE A 83 -23.09 -28.08 4.73
N LEU A 84 -22.64 -26.85 4.53
CA LEU A 84 -23.46 -25.68 4.77
C LEU A 84 -24.45 -25.57 3.60
N LYS A 85 -25.75 -25.59 3.89
CA LYS A 85 -26.80 -25.53 2.87
C LYS A 85 -27.36 -24.11 2.69
N ASN A 86 -27.30 -23.29 3.74
CA ASN A 86 -27.70 -21.88 3.75
C ASN A 86 -27.08 -21.21 4.99
N ASN A 87 -26.94 -19.89 4.92
CA ASN A 87 -26.60 -19.02 6.06
C ASN A 87 -27.60 -17.84 6.11
N ASP A 88 -27.34 -16.84 6.95
CA ASP A 88 -28.25 -15.70 7.13
C ASP A 88 -28.33 -14.78 5.88
N GLU A 89 -27.36 -14.88 4.97
CA GLU A 89 -27.20 -13.97 3.82
C GLU A 89 -27.51 -14.65 2.47
N ASP A 90 -27.22 -15.96 2.34
CA ASP A 90 -27.21 -16.70 1.08
C ASP A 90 -27.81 -18.11 1.18
N ASP A 91 -28.51 -18.53 0.12
CA ASP A 91 -28.90 -19.91 -0.13
C ASP A 91 -27.84 -20.63 -0.99
N ILE A 92 -26.92 -21.30 -0.31
CA ILE A 92 -25.76 -21.97 -0.90
C ILE A 92 -26.19 -23.20 -1.71
N LEU A 93 -27.18 -23.94 -1.21
CA LEU A 93 -27.70 -25.12 -1.88
C LEU A 93 -28.47 -24.74 -3.15
N ALA A 94 -29.31 -23.71 -3.10
CA ALA A 94 -29.99 -23.19 -4.30
C ALA A 94 -28.98 -22.72 -5.35
N THR A 95 -27.89 -22.08 -4.93
CA THR A 95 -26.79 -21.69 -5.82
C THR A 95 -26.12 -22.88 -6.46
N PHE A 96 -25.78 -23.90 -5.67
CA PHE A 96 -25.20 -25.14 -6.16
C PHE A 96 -26.14 -25.87 -7.15
N LEU A 97 -27.44 -25.89 -6.86
CA LEU A 97 -28.49 -26.52 -7.68
C LEU A 97 -28.90 -25.72 -8.92
N GLY A 98 -28.40 -24.48 -9.08
CA GLY A 98 -28.73 -23.65 -10.23
C GLY A 98 -30.16 -23.09 -10.18
N GLU A 99 -30.75 -22.93 -9.00
CA GLU A 99 -32.11 -22.39 -8.84
C GLU A 99 -32.17 -20.86 -8.95
N ASN A 100 -31.02 -20.19 -8.94
CA ASN A 100 -30.89 -18.73 -8.91
C ASN A 100 -30.00 -18.18 -10.04
N LEU A 101 -29.99 -18.81 -11.22
CA LEU A 101 -29.17 -18.40 -12.37
C LEU A 101 -29.25 -16.90 -12.68
N PHE A 102 -28.14 -16.34 -13.18
CA PHE A 102 -28.14 -15.00 -13.73
C PHE A 102 -28.83 -14.98 -15.10
N SER A 103 -29.56 -13.91 -15.35
CA SER A 103 -30.05 -13.55 -16.68
C SER A 103 -28.91 -13.12 -17.60
N ASN A 104 -29.15 -13.12 -18.92
CA ASN A 104 -28.16 -12.64 -19.90
C ASN A 104 -27.77 -11.17 -19.69
N GLU A 105 -28.68 -10.33 -19.18
CA GLU A 105 -28.39 -8.92 -18.86
C GLU A 105 -27.47 -8.80 -17.66
N GLU A 106 -27.71 -9.60 -16.61
CA GLU A 106 -26.84 -9.67 -15.44
C GLU A 106 -25.44 -10.18 -15.79
N ILE A 107 -25.34 -11.20 -16.65
CA ILE A 107 -24.05 -11.72 -17.12
C ILE A 107 -23.26 -10.66 -17.87
N ARG A 108 -23.89 -9.92 -18.80
CA ARG A 108 -23.24 -8.79 -19.49
C ARG A 108 -22.77 -7.72 -18.52
N LYS A 109 -23.61 -7.38 -17.54
CA LYS A 109 -23.27 -6.40 -16.51
C LYS A 109 -22.07 -6.84 -15.67
N ILE A 110 -21.99 -8.12 -15.31
CA ILE A 110 -20.85 -8.70 -14.59
C ILE A 110 -19.58 -8.58 -15.44
N GLU A 111 -19.65 -8.94 -16.72
CA GLU A 111 -18.53 -8.84 -17.66
C GLU A 111 -18.05 -7.38 -17.82
N GLU A 112 -18.98 -6.44 -17.98
CA GLU A 112 -18.71 -4.99 -18.03
C GLU A 112 -18.05 -4.49 -16.75
N ASN A 113 -18.55 -4.90 -15.58
CA ASN A 113 -18.02 -4.51 -14.28
C ASN A 113 -16.60 -5.04 -14.03
N ILE A 114 -16.34 -6.31 -14.36
CA ILE A 114 -15.00 -6.91 -14.25
C ILE A 114 -14.02 -6.20 -15.20
N SER A 115 -14.44 -5.96 -16.44
CA SER A 115 -13.60 -5.30 -17.45
C SER A 115 -13.30 -3.85 -17.07
N SER A 116 -14.32 -3.08 -16.69
CA SER A 116 -14.19 -1.70 -16.21
C SER A 116 -13.27 -1.61 -14.99
N THR A 117 -13.42 -2.54 -14.03
CA THR A 117 -12.57 -2.62 -12.84
C THR A 117 -11.11 -2.88 -13.20
N SER A 118 -10.88 -3.87 -14.08
CA SER A 118 -9.53 -4.19 -14.55
C SER A 118 -8.91 -3.02 -15.30
N GLU A 119 -9.67 -2.31 -16.14
CA GLU A 119 -9.16 -1.16 -16.87
C GLU A 119 -8.77 -0.03 -15.93
N LYS A 120 -9.65 0.36 -15.00
CA LYS A 120 -9.41 1.42 -14.01
C LYS A 120 -8.15 1.17 -13.19
N LEU A 121 -7.99 -0.05 -12.66
CA LEU A 121 -6.80 -0.41 -11.88
C LEU A 121 -5.55 -0.45 -12.77
N LYS A 122 -5.65 -0.95 -14.00
CA LYS A 122 -4.54 -0.92 -14.97
C LYS A 122 -4.10 0.52 -15.26
N ARG A 123 -5.01 1.50 -15.26
CA ARG A 123 -4.67 2.92 -15.49
C ARG A 123 -3.74 3.50 -14.43
N ILE A 124 -3.84 3.03 -13.20
CA ILE A 124 -2.93 3.44 -12.12
C ILE A 124 -1.81 2.40 -11.90
N GLY A 125 -1.60 1.52 -12.88
CA GLY A 125 -0.55 0.52 -12.86
C GLY A 125 -0.81 -0.62 -11.86
N VAL A 126 -2.05 -1.02 -11.64
CA VAL A 126 -2.38 -2.12 -10.71
C VAL A 126 -3.01 -3.27 -11.48
N ASP A 127 -2.44 -4.47 -11.36
CA ASP A 127 -3.01 -5.67 -11.96
C ASP A 127 -4.20 -6.17 -11.14
N PHE A 128 -5.34 -6.37 -11.80
CA PHE A 128 -6.56 -6.88 -11.16
C PHE A 128 -6.79 -8.36 -11.48
N SER A 129 -7.20 -9.12 -10.47
CA SER A 129 -7.72 -10.49 -10.61
C SER A 129 -8.96 -10.69 -9.73
N LEU A 130 -9.97 -11.37 -10.26
CA LEU A 130 -11.13 -11.86 -9.53
C LEU A 130 -10.89 -13.33 -9.17
N VAL A 131 -10.81 -13.64 -7.87
CA VAL A 131 -10.68 -15.03 -7.37
C VAL A 131 -12.05 -15.50 -6.91
N ILE A 132 -12.61 -16.49 -7.61
CA ILE A 132 -13.89 -17.11 -7.23
C ILE A 132 -13.62 -18.40 -6.49
N VAL A 133 -13.93 -18.40 -5.21
CA VAL A 133 -13.71 -19.53 -4.32
C VAL A 133 -14.82 -20.57 -4.52
N PRO A 134 -14.48 -21.81 -4.93
CA PRO A 134 -15.49 -22.84 -5.14
C PRO A 134 -16.02 -23.33 -3.80
N ASN A 135 -17.33 -23.55 -3.70
CA ASN A 135 -17.93 -24.06 -2.49
C ASN A 135 -17.54 -25.52 -2.22
N LYS A 136 -17.58 -25.91 -0.94
CA LYS A 136 -17.39 -27.31 -0.52
C LYS A 136 -18.38 -28.27 -1.21
N LEU A 137 -19.63 -27.83 -1.43
CA LEU A 137 -20.65 -28.58 -2.18
C LEU A 137 -20.19 -28.90 -3.60
N THR A 138 -19.53 -27.94 -4.25
CA THR A 138 -19.02 -28.03 -5.62
C THR A 138 -17.80 -28.93 -5.71
N LEU A 139 -16.89 -28.83 -4.75
CA LEU A 139 -15.67 -29.64 -4.78
C LEU A 139 -15.89 -31.09 -4.31
N TYR A 140 -16.89 -31.36 -3.45
CA TYR A 140 -17.16 -32.67 -2.86
C TYR A 140 -18.59 -33.18 -3.15
N ASP A 141 -19.04 -32.97 -4.38
CA ASP A 141 -20.38 -33.35 -4.83
C ASP A 141 -20.62 -34.88 -4.73
N GLU A 142 -19.58 -35.69 -4.87
CA GLU A 142 -19.65 -37.15 -4.73
C GLU A 142 -20.07 -37.59 -3.32
N ASN A 143 -19.81 -36.75 -2.31
CA ASN A 143 -20.17 -36.98 -0.92
C ASN A 143 -21.57 -36.48 -0.56
N LEU A 144 -22.32 -35.88 -1.49
CA LEU A 144 -23.69 -35.44 -1.26
C LEU A 144 -24.68 -36.61 -1.20
N PRO A 145 -25.86 -36.43 -0.57
CA PRO A 145 -26.96 -37.39 -0.65
C PRO A 145 -27.35 -37.71 -2.09
N LYS A 146 -27.67 -38.98 -2.39
CA LYS A 146 -27.96 -39.44 -3.76
C LYS A 146 -29.09 -38.71 -4.50
N HIS A 147 -29.97 -38.01 -3.78
CA HIS A 147 -31.08 -37.26 -4.37
C HIS A 147 -30.72 -35.82 -4.74
N ILE A 148 -29.55 -35.34 -4.31
CA ILE A 148 -28.98 -34.06 -4.70
C ILE A 148 -28.03 -34.35 -5.87
N ILE A 149 -28.36 -33.81 -7.03
CA ILE A 149 -27.64 -34.04 -8.28
C ILE A 149 -27.10 -32.68 -8.73
N PRO A 150 -25.79 -32.56 -9.04
CA PRO A 150 -25.24 -31.33 -9.62
C PRO A 150 -26.01 -30.96 -10.90
N PRO A 151 -26.43 -29.70 -11.06
CA PRO A 151 -27.09 -29.25 -12.27
C PRO A 151 -26.08 -29.18 -13.43
N ILE A 152 -26.59 -29.15 -14.66
CA ILE A 152 -25.76 -28.87 -15.84
C ILE A 152 -25.23 -27.43 -15.77
N GLU A 153 -26.07 -26.50 -15.31
CA GLU A 153 -25.77 -25.07 -15.25
C GLU A 153 -26.05 -24.52 -13.85
N ASN A 154 -25.13 -23.69 -13.37
CA ASN A 154 -25.24 -22.92 -12.14
C ASN A 154 -24.47 -21.60 -12.32
N ARG A 155 -24.55 -20.68 -11.35
CA ARG A 155 -23.88 -19.37 -11.43
C ARG A 155 -22.37 -19.49 -11.67
N LEU A 156 -21.70 -20.45 -11.04
CA LEU A 156 -20.27 -20.67 -11.23
C LEU A 156 -19.96 -21.05 -12.69
N ASN A 157 -20.74 -21.95 -13.28
CA ASN A 157 -20.58 -22.36 -14.68
C ASN A 157 -20.90 -21.22 -15.66
N GLN A 158 -21.89 -20.37 -15.35
CA GLN A 158 -22.18 -19.18 -16.15
C GLN A 158 -21.00 -18.21 -16.19
N ILE A 159 -20.36 -17.97 -15.04
CA ILE A 159 -19.19 -17.08 -14.96
C ILE A 159 -17.94 -17.74 -15.55
N LYS A 160 -17.75 -19.06 -15.39
CA LYS A 160 -16.68 -19.81 -16.07
C LYS A 160 -16.74 -19.69 -17.59
N GLY A 161 -17.94 -19.56 -18.15
CA GLY A 161 -18.16 -19.35 -19.59
C GLY A 161 -17.72 -17.97 -20.09
N LEU A 162 -17.53 -17.00 -19.19
CA LEU A 162 -16.90 -15.72 -19.48
C LEU A 162 -15.40 -15.95 -19.52
N ASP A 163 -14.86 -16.38 -20.66
CA ASP A 163 -13.42 -16.62 -20.84
C ASP A 163 -12.64 -15.30 -20.73
N ASN A 164 -12.40 -14.89 -19.48
CA ASN A 164 -11.71 -13.67 -19.11
C ASN A 164 -10.48 -14.05 -18.30
N ASN A 165 -9.30 -13.68 -18.81
CA ASN A 165 -8.00 -13.91 -18.17
C ASN A 165 -7.85 -13.30 -16.76
N LYS A 166 -8.86 -12.54 -16.28
CA LYS A 166 -8.92 -11.95 -14.95
C LYS A 166 -9.57 -12.85 -13.90
N ILE A 167 -10.29 -13.90 -14.31
CA ILE A 167 -11.01 -14.80 -13.41
C ILE A 167 -10.14 -15.99 -13.07
N ILE A 168 -9.93 -16.22 -11.77
CA ILE A 168 -9.19 -17.35 -11.23
C ILE A 168 -10.13 -18.18 -10.36
N ILE A 169 -10.26 -19.46 -10.68
CA ILE A 169 -11.02 -20.42 -9.89
C ILE A 169 -10.03 -21.48 -9.42
N PRO A 170 -9.57 -21.40 -8.15
CA PRO A 170 -8.60 -22.35 -7.63
C PRO A 170 -9.28 -23.70 -7.40
N SER A 171 -9.20 -24.59 -8.39
CA SER A 171 -9.73 -25.95 -8.30
C SER A 171 -8.82 -27.02 -8.90
N ASP A 172 -7.92 -26.67 -9.81
CA ASP A 172 -7.18 -27.66 -10.61
C ASP A 172 -6.20 -28.45 -9.74
N THR A 173 -5.30 -27.77 -9.03
CA THR A 173 -4.36 -28.47 -8.14
C THR A 173 -5.05 -29.06 -6.91
N MET A 174 -6.18 -28.48 -6.47
CA MET A 174 -6.99 -29.05 -5.40
C MET A 174 -7.56 -30.41 -5.80
N LEU A 175 -8.16 -30.51 -7.00
CA LEU A 175 -8.71 -31.77 -7.53
C LEU A 175 -7.61 -32.82 -7.73
N GLN A 176 -6.45 -32.42 -8.25
CA GLN A 176 -5.31 -33.32 -8.45
C GLN A 176 -4.77 -33.92 -7.14
N ASN A 177 -4.92 -33.22 -6.00
CA ASN A 177 -4.41 -33.65 -4.71
C ASN A 177 -5.50 -34.16 -3.74
N LYS A 178 -6.76 -34.18 -4.19
CA LYS A 178 -7.94 -34.53 -3.37
C LYS A 178 -7.90 -35.96 -2.81
N ASP A 179 -7.19 -36.87 -3.47
CA ASP A 179 -6.97 -38.25 -3.01
C ASP A 179 -5.92 -38.35 -1.90
N LYS A 180 -5.00 -37.39 -1.82
CA LYS A 180 -3.87 -37.38 -0.88
C LYS A 180 -4.20 -36.59 0.38
N TYR A 181 -4.88 -35.45 0.22
CA TYR A 181 -5.22 -34.56 1.31
C TYR A 181 -6.69 -34.12 1.20
N MET A 182 -7.32 -33.89 2.35
CA MET A 182 -8.65 -33.28 2.38
C MET A 182 -8.51 -31.80 2.06
N MET A 183 -9.18 -31.30 1.02
CA MET A 183 -9.20 -29.88 0.65
C MET A 183 -10.15 -29.05 1.52
N TYR A 184 -11.24 -29.67 1.98
CA TYR A 184 -12.16 -29.11 2.96
C TYR A 184 -12.28 -30.04 4.16
N ASN A 185 -12.43 -29.47 5.36
CA ASN A 185 -12.67 -30.24 6.57
C ASN A 185 -14.07 -30.87 6.50
N LYS A 186 -14.24 -32.15 6.83
CA LYS A 186 -15.52 -32.88 6.72
C LYS A 186 -16.63 -32.24 7.52
N THR A 187 -16.29 -31.72 8.70
CA THR A 187 -17.24 -31.20 9.68
C THR A 187 -17.25 -29.67 9.78
N SER A 188 -16.53 -28.98 8.89
CA SER A 188 -16.57 -27.51 8.74
C SER A 188 -16.99 -27.12 7.31
N PHE A 189 -17.38 -25.86 7.12
CA PHE A 189 -17.54 -25.28 5.78
C PHE A 189 -16.23 -24.68 5.25
N GLU A 190 -15.23 -24.50 6.11
CA GLU A 190 -13.91 -23.99 5.73
C GLU A 190 -13.02 -25.04 5.04
N TRP A 191 -12.15 -24.55 4.17
CA TRP A 191 -10.99 -25.25 3.63
C TRP A 191 -10.08 -25.75 4.76
N SER A 192 -9.41 -26.86 4.52
CA SER A 192 -8.28 -27.30 5.33
C SER A 192 -7.03 -26.46 5.00
N ASP A 193 -5.95 -26.63 5.77
CA ASP A 193 -4.66 -26.02 5.42
C ASP A 193 -4.14 -26.49 4.06
N ALA A 194 -4.36 -27.77 3.73
CA ALA A 194 -3.99 -28.32 2.43
C ALA A 194 -4.83 -27.69 1.31
N GLY A 195 -6.14 -27.54 1.50
CA GLY A 195 -7.01 -26.86 0.54
C GLY A 195 -6.58 -25.41 0.31
N ALA A 196 -6.29 -24.67 1.39
CA ALA A 196 -5.77 -23.31 1.30
C ALA A 196 -4.43 -23.25 0.55
N TYR A 197 -3.52 -24.19 0.81
CA TYR A 197 -2.22 -24.25 0.14
C TYR A 197 -2.34 -24.54 -1.36
N TYR A 198 -3.11 -25.57 -1.76
CA TYR A 198 -3.28 -25.89 -3.18
C TYR A 198 -4.07 -24.81 -3.92
N ALA A 199 -5.07 -24.20 -3.29
CA ALA A 199 -5.73 -23.04 -3.87
C ALA A 199 -4.78 -21.86 -4.10
N TYR A 200 -3.90 -21.59 -3.14
CA TYR A 200 -2.82 -20.63 -3.28
C TYR A 200 -1.90 -20.96 -4.48
N LYS A 201 -1.55 -22.24 -4.70
CA LYS A 201 -0.72 -22.68 -5.84
C LYS A 201 -1.37 -22.35 -7.18
N ASP A 202 -2.68 -22.61 -7.31
CA ASP A 202 -3.45 -22.24 -8.50
C ASP A 202 -3.42 -20.73 -8.74
N ILE A 203 -3.65 -19.94 -7.68
CA ILE A 203 -3.70 -18.47 -7.79
C ILE A 203 -2.32 -17.93 -8.17
N ILE A 204 -1.25 -18.30 -7.48
CA ILE A 204 0.09 -17.78 -7.75
C ILE A 204 0.60 -18.15 -9.14
N SER A 205 0.31 -19.37 -9.59
CA SER A 205 0.64 -19.78 -10.94
C SER A 205 -0.06 -18.90 -11.98
N LYS A 206 -1.35 -18.58 -11.79
CA LYS A 206 -2.10 -17.69 -12.69
C LYS A 206 -1.65 -16.23 -12.62
N LEU A 207 -1.14 -15.78 -11.48
CA LEU A 207 -0.55 -14.45 -11.34
C LEU A 207 0.87 -14.33 -11.92
N ASN A 208 1.48 -15.44 -12.34
CA ASN A 208 2.88 -15.51 -12.81
C ASN A 208 3.90 -15.00 -11.76
N VAL A 209 3.65 -15.27 -10.48
CA VAL A 209 4.55 -14.90 -9.37
C VAL A 209 5.35 -16.12 -8.92
N GLN A 210 6.55 -15.88 -8.38
CA GLN A 210 7.38 -16.97 -7.85
C GLN A 210 6.68 -17.68 -6.69
N ASP A 211 6.57 -18.99 -6.82
CA ASP A 211 5.91 -19.88 -5.86
C ASP A 211 6.83 -20.30 -4.71
N LEU A 212 6.24 -20.84 -3.65
CA LEU A 212 6.91 -21.47 -2.52
C LEU A 212 7.57 -22.77 -2.95
N THR A 213 8.82 -22.94 -2.58
CA THR A 213 9.54 -24.21 -2.72
C THR A 213 8.99 -25.22 -1.71
N GLU A 214 8.74 -26.47 -2.15
CA GLU A 214 8.16 -27.53 -1.31
C GLU A 214 8.99 -27.84 -0.05
N ASP A 215 10.31 -27.60 -0.10
CA ASP A 215 11.23 -27.75 1.03
C ASP A 215 10.88 -26.85 2.23
N ASN A 216 10.03 -25.83 2.02
CA ASN A 216 9.60 -24.91 3.08
C ASN A 216 8.33 -25.33 3.83
N ILE A 217 7.80 -26.52 3.53
CA ILE A 217 6.46 -26.92 3.98
C ILE A 217 6.52 -28.21 4.80
N ILE A 218 6.01 -28.15 6.03
CA ILE A 218 5.87 -29.30 6.92
C ILE A 218 4.40 -29.67 7.05
N TYR A 219 4.08 -30.91 6.70
CA TYR A 219 2.76 -31.50 6.91
C TYR A 219 2.68 -32.16 8.27
N SER A 220 1.61 -31.91 9.00
CA SER A 220 1.28 -32.62 10.25
C SER A 220 -0.20 -32.99 10.29
N THR A 221 -0.54 -33.97 11.12
CA THR A 221 -1.92 -34.40 11.33
C THR A 221 -2.36 -34.03 12.74
N GLU A 222 -3.40 -33.22 12.84
CA GLU A 222 -4.09 -32.96 14.10
C GLU A 222 -5.25 -33.94 14.24
N LYS A 223 -5.31 -34.62 15.39
CA LYS A 223 -6.38 -35.58 15.69
C LYS A 223 -7.41 -34.93 16.58
N GLY A 224 -8.67 -35.24 16.32
CA GLY A 224 -9.75 -34.85 17.22
C GLY A 224 -10.30 -33.44 16.97
N TYR A 225 -10.03 -32.87 15.79
CA TYR A 225 -10.56 -31.56 15.39
C TYR A 225 -12.09 -31.63 15.30
N ILE A 226 -12.76 -30.55 15.72
CA ILE A 226 -14.21 -30.42 15.70
C ILE A 226 -14.56 -29.19 14.88
N GLY A 227 -15.12 -29.42 13.68
CA GLY A 227 -15.50 -28.35 12.76
C GLY A 227 -16.78 -27.62 13.16
N GLU A 228 -17.00 -26.46 12.56
CA GLU A 228 -18.08 -25.54 12.91
C GLU A 228 -19.49 -26.11 12.64
N LEU A 229 -19.64 -26.91 11.59
CA LEU A 229 -20.92 -27.57 11.30
C LEU A 229 -21.23 -28.67 12.32
N ALA A 230 -20.22 -29.40 12.81
CA ALA A 230 -20.43 -30.35 13.93
C ALA A 230 -20.87 -29.62 15.20
N LYS A 231 -20.28 -28.45 15.50
CA LYS A 231 -20.67 -27.62 16.64
C LYS A 231 -22.10 -27.11 16.50
N THR A 232 -22.48 -26.64 15.32
CA THR A 232 -23.84 -26.18 14.99
C THR A 232 -24.88 -27.28 15.22
N LEU A 233 -24.50 -28.55 15.02
CA LEU A 233 -25.36 -29.70 15.30
C LEU A 233 -25.36 -30.17 16.76
N GLY A 234 -24.63 -29.48 17.65
CA GLY A 234 -24.48 -29.86 19.05
C GLY A 234 -23.70 -31.17 19.24
N MET A 235 -22.76 -31.48 18.35
CA MET A 235 -21.88 -32.66 18.42
C MET A 235 -20.43 -32.24 18.69
N ASN A 236 -20.22 -31.50 19.78
CA ASN A 236 -18.98 -30.80 20.12
C ASN A 236 -17.80 -31.70 20.53
N LYS A 237 -18.03 -32.97 20.83
CA LYS A 237 -17.07 -33.94 21.38
C LYS A 237 -17.08 -35.27 20.62
N LEU A 238 -18.22 -35.68 20.04
CA LEU A 238 -18.40 -37.01 19.47
C LEU A 238 -18.15 -37.07 17.96
N LEU A 239 -18.32 -35.95 17.25
CA LEU A 239 -18.07 -35.87 15.81
C LEU A 239 -16.74 -35.16 15.55
N LYS A 240 -15.66 -35.92 15.72
CA LYS A 240 -14.28 -35.46 15.50
C LYS A 240 -13.73 -35.95 14.17
N GLU A 241 -12.83 -35.18 13.58
CA GLU A 241 -12.05 -35.57 12.41
C GLU A 241 -10.55 -35.41 12.63
N ASN A 242 -9.77 -35.96 11.70
CA ASN A 242 -8.35 -35.67 11.61
C ASN A 242 -8.16 -34.66 10.49
N ILE A 243 -7.42 -33.57 10.76
CA ILE A 243 -7.12 -32.55 9.75
C ILE A 243 -5.62 -32.52 9.46
N THR A 244 -5.30 -32.15 8.22
CA THR A 244 -3.93 -31.87 7.81
C THR A 244 -3.62 -30.41 8.11
N ASN A 245 -2.58 -30.16 8.89
CA ASN A 245 -2.04 -28.83 9.16
C ASN A 245 -0.75 -28.64 8.37
N ILE A 246 -0.55 -27.43 7.86
CA ILE A 246 0.66 -27.04 7.13
C ILE A 246 1.39 -25.95 7.92
N ALA A 247 2.67 -26.20 8.23
CA ALA A 247 3.57 -25.23 8.82
C ALA A 247 4.67 -24.82 7.83
N LEU A 248 5.12 -23.57 7.91
CA LEU A 248 6.22 -23.04 7.11
C LEU A 248 7.52 -23.11 7.90
N THR A 249 8.60 -23.60 7.28
CA THR A 249 9.92 -23.75 7.93
C THR A 249 10.64 -22.42 8.15
N THR A 250 10.29 -21.40 7.36
CA THR A 250 10.78 -20.03 7.50
C THR A 250 9.61 -19.11 7.80
N GLN A 251 9.74 -18.28 8.85
CA GLN A 251 8.81 -17.18 9.12
C GLN A 251 9.50 -15.88 8.73
N LYS A 252 9.51 -15.56 7.43
CA LYS A 252 10.21 -14.37 6.93
C LYS A 252 9.37 -13.09 7.08
N ALA A 253 8.06 -13.27 7.17
CA ALA A 253 7.08 -12.21 7.32
C ALA A 253 6.87 -11.77 8.78
N VAL A 254 6.85 -10.44 9.01
CA VAL A 254 6.28 -9.86 10.24
C VAL A 254 4.78 -9.74 10.03
N ILE A 255 4.00 -10.44 10.85
CA ILE A 255 2.54 -10.46 10.78
C ILE A 255 1.99 -9.53 11.85
N ASN A 256 1.29 -8.47 11.44
CA ASN A 256 0.52 -7.61 12.31
C ASN A 256 -0.97 -7.85 12.04
N GLU A 257 -1.63 -8.61 12.90
CA GLU A 257 -3.08 -8.72 12.93
C GLU A 257 -3.63 -7.60 13.82
N ASN A 258 -4.41 -6.69 13.25
CA ASN A 258 -5.08 -5.67 14.02
C ASN A 258 -6.49 -6.18 14.37
N SER A 259 -6.70 -6.54 15.63
CA SER A 259 -7.96 -7.16 16.10
C SER A 259 -9.18 -6.27 15.90
N ASP A 260 -8.98 -4.96 15.84
CA ASP A 260 -10.06 -3.97 15.79
C ASP A 260 -10.55 -3.67 14.35
N SER A 261 -9.74 -3.97 13.32
CA SER A 261 -10.09 -3.69 11.91
C SER A 261 -10.28 -4.94 11.05
N LYS A 262 -10.08 -6.16 11.60
CA LYS A 262 -10.05 -7.43 10.85
C LYS A 262 -9.10 -7.43 9.64
N ALA A 263 -8.18 -6.46 9.55
CA ALA A 263 -7.24 -6.34 8.46
C ALA A 263 -5.95 -7.12 8.80
N PHE A 264 -5.49 -7.91 7.84
CA PHE A 264 -4.21 -8.60 7.91
C PHE A 264 -3.15 -7.78 7.18
N LEU A 265 -2.06 -7.46 7.85
CA LEU A 265 -0.90 -6.83 7.23
C LEU A 265 0.33 -7.70 7.48
N SER A 266 0.99 -8.06 6.39
CA SER A 266 2.27 -8.72 6.41
C SER A 266 3.28 -7.94 5.57
N THR A 267 4.45 -7.71 6.15
CA THR A 267 5.62 -7.17 5.45
C THR A 267 6.75 -8.18 5.54
N ASN A 268 7.23 -8.64 4.39
CA ASN A 268 8.33 -9.58 4.28
C ASN A 268 9.60 -8.86 3.80
N LYS A 269 10.78 -9.31 4.23
CA LYS A 269 12.10 -8.76 3.88
C LYS A 269 12.59 -9.22 2.49
N ILE A 270 11.70 -9.29 1.51
CA ILE A 270 12.09 -9.55 0.11
C ILE A 270 12.39 -8.18 -0.52
N ALA A 271 13.68 -7.86 -0.71
CA ALA A 271 14.12 -6.55 -1.18
C ALA A 271 13.45 -6.11 -2.50
N ASN A 272 13.17 -7.07 -3.41
CA ASN A 272 12.66 -6.84 -4.77
C ASN A 272 11.30 -7.53 -5.06
N GLY A 273 10.44 -7.76 -4.06
CA GLY A 273 9.14 -8.43 -4.26
C GLY A 273 7.99 -7.47 -4.59
N GLU A 274 6.99 -7.96 -5.33
CA GLU A 274 5.72 -7.26 -5.57
C GLU A 274 4.90 -7.13 -4.27
N SER A 275 3.97 -6.19 -4.27
CA SER A 275 2.98 -5.96 -3.23
C SER A 275 1.58 -6.33 -3.71
N ILE A 276 0.77 -6.90 -2.83
CA ILE A 276 -0.59 -7.35 -3.16
C ILE A 276 -1.59 -6.90 -2.11
N LEU A 277 -2.74 -6.43 -2.59
CA LEU A 277 -3.92 -6.14 -1.78
C LEU A 277 -5.01 -7.19 -2.08
N ILE A 278 -5.49 -7.87 -1.05
CA ILE A 278 -6.53 -8.88 -1.12
C ILE A 278 -7.79 -8.32 -0.45
N LEU A 279 -8.85 -8.17 -1.24
CA LEU A 279 -10.15 -7.67 -0.84
C LEU A 279 -11.17 -8.81 -0.97
N GLY A 280 -12.30 -8.72 -0.24
CA GLY A 280 -13.38 -9.68 -0.32
C GLY A 280 -13.75 -10.33 0.99
N ASP A 281 -14.18 -11.59 0.93
CA ASP A 281 -14.60 -12.34 2.12
C ASP A 281 -13.42 -12.94 2.92
N ALA A 282 -13.74 -13.67 3.99
CA ALA A 282 -12.75 -14.29 4.87
C ALA A 282 -12.11 -15.56 4.30
N SER A 283 -12.52 -16.06 3.13
CA SER A 283 -12.07 -17.34 2.58
C SER A 283 -10.56 -17.38 2.29
N MET A 284 -9.96 -16.21 2.00
CA MET A 284 -8.53 -16.08 1.73
C MET A 284 -7.66 -16.04 2.99
N GLN A 285 -8.23 -15.90 4.20
CA GLN A 285 -7.46 -15.65 5.42
C GLN A 285 -6.42 -16.75 5.72
N LYS A 286 -6.77 -18.03 5.52
CA LYS A 286 -5.83 -19.14 5.71
C LYS A 286 -4.69 -19.15 4.68
N MET A 287 -4.89 -18.52 3.53
CA MET A 287 -3.89 -18.41 2.47
C MET A 287 -2.94 -17.24 2.67
N ASN A 288 -3.33 -16.21 3.43
CA ASN A 288 -2.52 -14.99 3.63
C ASN A 288 -1.07 -15.28 4.07
N ARG A 289 -0.86 -16.31 4.89
CA ARG A 289 0.48 -16.76 5.31
C ARG A 289 1.33 -17.34 4.16
N PHE A 290 0.72 -17.92 3.14
CA PHE A 290 1.42 -18.41 1.95
C PHE A 290 1.75 -17.24 1.01
N PHE A 291 0.79 -16.33 0.78
CA PHE A 291 1.03 -15.08 0.06
C PHE A 291 2.15 -14.26 0.71
N ALA A 292 2.20 -14.23 2.05
CA ALA A 292 3.23 -13.51 2.78
C ALA A 292 4.66 -13.97 2.47
N GLU A 293 4.85 -15.20 2.01
CA GLU A 293 6.17 -15.72 1.63
C GLU A 293 6.54 -15.48 0.15
N SER A 294 5.56 -15.11 -0.70
CA SER A 294 5.76 -14.81 -2.13
C SER A 294 5.71 -13.33 -2.48
N PHE A 295 5.22 -12.47 -1.59
CA PHE A 295 5.13 -11.02 -1.80
C PHE A 295 5.93 -10.23 -0.76
N LYS A 296 6.45 -9.07 -1.15
CA LYS A 296 7.12 -8.11 -0.25
C LYS A 296 6.15 -7.53 0.78
N LYS A 297 4.91 -7.24 0.35
CA LYS A 297 3.85 -6.72 1.22
C LYS A 297 2.53 -7.36 0.83
N VAL A 298 1.84 -7.93 1.82
CA VAL A 298 0.47 -8.45 1.67
C VAL A 298 -0.41 -7.66 2.59
N THR A 299 -1.44 -7.03 2.04
CA THR A 299 -2.52 -6.42 2.80
C THR A 299 -3.79 -7.15 2.47
N SER A 300 -4.56 -7.58 3.47
CA SER A 300 -5.86 -8.22 3.27
C SER A 300 -6.92 -7.54 4.14
N LYS A 301 -8.08 -7.26 3.55
CA LYS A 301 -9.20 -6.58 4.21
C LYS A 301 -10.52 -7.24 3.85
N PRO A 302 -11.46 -7.38 4.81
CA PRO A 302 -12.80 -7.88 4.54
C PRO A 302 -13.67 -6.77 3.94
N ASP A 303 -13.40 -6.41 2.69
CA ASP A 303 -14.09 -5.34 1.97
C ASP A 303 -14.33 -5.77 0.52
N PHE A 304 -15.57 -5.71 0.04
CA PHE A 304 -15.92 -6.04 -1.35
C PHE A 304 -15.79 -4.84 -2.29
N GLN A 305 -15.54 -3.64 -1.75
CA GLN A 305 -15.39 -2.41 -2.51
C GLN A 305 -13.90 -2.04 -2.65
N ILE A 306 -13.50 -1.71 -3.87
CA ILE A 306 -12.15 -1.26 -4.23
C ILE A 306 -12.12 0.27 -4.14
N ASP A 307 -11.60 0.80 -3.03
CA ASP A 307 -11.40 2.24 -2.85
C ASP A 307 -10.16 2.73 -3.61
N LEU A 308 -10.36 3.45 -4.71
CA LEU A 308 -9.25 3.96 -5.53
C LEU A 308 -8.37 4.97 -4.79
N ASN A 309 -8.89 5.73 -3.83
CA ASN A 309 -8.07 6.63 -3.03
C ASN A 309 -7.12 5.82 -2.13
N TYR A 310 -7.60 4.70 -1.59
CA TYR A 310 -6.77 3.76 -0.86
C TYR A 310 -5.72 3.10 -1.77
N ILE A 311 -6.09 2.66 -2.98
CA ILE A 311 -5.14 2.09 -3.95
C ILE A 311 -4.07 3.11 -4.35
N LYS A 312 -4.45 4.35 -4.67
CA LYS A 312 -3.50 5.42 -5.04
C LYS A 312 -2.54 5.77 -3.91
N LYS A 313 -2.98 5.64 -2.66
CA LYS A 313 -2.14 5.85 -1.47
C LYS A 313 -1.19 4.68 -1.20
N GLU A 314 -1.71 3.45 -1.21
CA GLU A 314 -0.92 2.26 -0.86
C GLU A 314 -0.07 1.72 -2.01
N LYS A 315 -0.45 2.05 -3.25
CA LYS A 315 0.20 1.66 -4.52
C LYS A 315 0.56 0.16 -4.59
N PRO A 316 -0.40 -0.76 -4.37
CA PRO A 316 -0.14 -2.18 -4.54
C PRO A 316 0.16 -2.51 -6.00
N ASP A 317 1.06 -3.46 -6.28
CA ASP A 317 1.30 -3.92 -7.65
C ASP A 317 0.12 -4.74 -8.19
N ARG A 318 -0.58 -5.46 -7.29
CA ARG A 318 -1.72 -6.32 -7.61
C ARG A 318 -2.89 -6.12 -6.64
N VAL A 319 -4.11 -6.24 -7.15
CA VAL A 319 -5.35 -6.32 -6.38
C VAL A 319 -6.08 -7.62 -6.72
N ILE A 320 -6.39 -8.41 -5.69
CA ILE A 320 -7.34 -9.51 -5.77
C ILE A 320 -8.66 -9.07 -5.15
N LEU A 321 -9.76 -9.26 -5.86
CA LEU A 321 -11.09 -9.33 -5.25
C LEU A 321 -11.46 -10.81 -5.13
N SER A 322 -11.69 -11.28 -3.90
CA SER A 322 -12.05 -12.67 -3.61
C SER A 322 -13.51 -12.79 -3.22
N ILE A 323 -14.22 -13.71 -3.87
CA ILE A 323 -15.65 -13.91 -3.66
C ILE A 323 -15.95 -15.41 -3.65
N THR A 324 -16.69 -15.89 -2.66
CA THR A 324 -17.22 -17.26 -2.65
C THR A 324 -18.33 -17.46 -3.70
N GLU A 325 -18.48 -18.68 -4.20
CA GLU A 325 -19.46 -19.03 -5.24
C GLU A 325 -20.91 -18.59 -4.92
N ASN A 326 -21.33 -18.55 -3.66
CA ASN A 326 -22.64 -18.04 -3.26
C ASN A 326 -22.77 -16.52 -3.31
N GLN A 327 -21.67 -15.77 -3.22
CA GLN A 327 -21.64 -14.30 -3.16
C GLN A 327 -21.46 -13.63 -4.54
N LEU A 328 -21.57 -14.37 -5.64
CA LEU A 328 -21.36 -13.86 -6.99
C LEU A 328 -22.24 -12.66 -7.37
N SER A 329 -23.39 -12.48 -6.69
CA SER A 329 -24.24 -11.30 -6.87
C SER A 329 -23.56 -9.97 -6.54
N VAL A 330 -22.48 -9.97 -5.73
CA VAL A 330 -21.65 -8.77 -5.48
C VAL A 330 -21.14 -8.15 -6.79
N LEU A 331 -20.90 -8.96 -7.82
CA LEU A 331 -20.41 -8.50 -9.12
C LEU A 331 -21.45 -7.69 -9.92
N LEU A 332 -22.72 -7.68 -9.49
CA LEU A 332 -23.78 -6.85 -10.10
C LEU A 332 -23.81 -5.42 -9.55
N ASN A 333 -23.07 -5.13 -8.48
CA ASN A 333 -23.03 -3.79 -7.89
C ASN A 333 -22.35 -2.80 -8.85
N ASN A 334 -22.94 -1.62 -9.04
CA ASN A 334 -22.37 -0.58 -9.90
C ASN A 334 -21.11 0.08 -9.30
N GLU A 335 -20.85 -0.16 -8.00
CA GLU A 335 -19.79 0.49 -7.23
C GLU A 335 -18.75 -0.50 -6.70
N ILE A 336 -18.38 -1.53 -7.49
CA ILE A 336 -17.23 -2.40 -7.13
C ILE A 336 -15.98 -1.54 -6.91
N ILE A 337 -15.82 -0.47 -7.70
CA ILE A 337 -14.84 0.59 -7.44
C ILE A 337 -15.55 1.80 -6.84
N LYS A 338 -14.97 2.32 -5.74
CA LYS A 338 -15.29 3.64 -5.19
C LYS A 338 -14.26 4.65 -5.65
N GLU A 339 -14.72 5.71 -6.28
CA GLU A 339 -13.89 6.83 -6.74
C GLU A 339 -14.55 8.15 -6.36
N GLU A 340 -13.77 9.12 -5.87
CA GLU A 340 -14.21 10.52 -5.90
C GLU A 340 -14.11 11.01 -7.33
N ILE A 341 -15.22 10.91 -8.05
CA ILE A 341 -15.29 11.36 -9.44
C ILE A 341 -15.24 12.89 -9.44
N SER A 342 -14.25 13.46 -10.13
CA SER A 342 -14.18 14.89 -10.38
C SER A 342 -15.49 15.38 -11.03
N ASN A 343 -16.10 16.41 -10.46
CA ASN A 343 -17.28 17.06 -11.05
C ASN A 343 -16.92 17.93 -12.27
N GLU A 344 -15.65 17.98 -12.67
CA GLU A 344 -15.23 18.73 -13.85
C GLU A 344 -15.72 18.08 -15.14
N LYS A 345 -16.15 18.90 -16.08
CA LYS A 345 -16.54 18.43 -17.41
C LYS A 345 -15.31 17.89 -18.12
N LEU A 346 -15.36 16.62 -18.53
CA LEU A 346 -14.30 15.98 -19.29
C LEU A 346 -14.07 16.73 -20.61
N VAL A 347 -12.83 17.17 -20.83
CA VAL A 347 -12.34 17.83 -22.04
C VAL A 347 -11.32 16.98 -22.77
N THR A 348 -11.26 17.15 -24.08
CA THR A 348 -10.25 16.54 -24.95
C THR A 348 -8.84 16.99 -24.53
N PRO A 349 -7.89 16.08 -24.29
CA PRO A 349 -6.53 16.44 -23.89
C PRO A 349 -5.81 17.22 -24.98
N THR A 350 -4.93 18.14 -24.58
CA THR A 350 -4.13 18.96 -25.49
C THR A 350 -2.66 18.67 -25.29
N VAL A 351 -1.95 18.32 -26.36
CA VAL A 351 -0.49 18.15 -26.34
C VAL A 351 0.14 19.51 -26.63
N ILE A 352 0.82 20.07 -25.64
CA ILE A 352 1.49 21.38 -25.73
C ILE A 352 2.85 21.23 -26.40
N THR A 353 3.62 20.21 -26.00
CA THR A 353 4.94 19.92 -26.58
C THR A 353 5.28 18.44 -26.45
N LYS A 354 6.33 18.03 -27.16
CA LYS A 354 6.88 16.67 -27.13
C LYS A 354 8.39 16.72 -27.24
N THR A 355 9.06 15.78 -26.57
CA THR A 355 10.52 15.69 -26.56
C THR A 355 10.95 14.25 -26.31
N MET A 356 12.07 13.82 -26.89
CA MET A 356 12.62 12.49 -26.61
C MET A 356 13.40 12.53 -25.29
N ALA A 357 13.12 11.62 -24.35
CA ALA A 357 13.92 11.44 -23.14
C ALA A 357 15.18 10.62 -23.41
N ASP A 358 15.08 9.66 -24.33
CA ASP A 358 16.17 8.85 -24.86
C ASP A 358 15.76 8.33 -26.25
N SER A 359 16.57 7.46 -26.87
CA SER A 359 16.31 6.93 -28.21
C SER A 359 15.07 6.04 -28.33
N ASN A 360 14.43 5.64 -27.23
CA ASN A 360 13.26 4.76 -27.19
C ASN A 360 12.01 5.43 -26.60
N ASN A 361 12.16 6.45 -25.78
CA ASN A 361 11.07 7.02 -24.99
C ASN A 361 10.75 8.46 -25.41
N LEU A 362 9.51 8.67 -25.87
CA LEU A 362 8.95 10.00 -26.10
C LEU A 362 8.30 10.51 -24.82
N VAL A 363 8.46 11.79 -24.52
CA VAL A 363 7.73 12.49 -23.47
C VAL A 363 6.73 13.43 -24.11
N LEU A 364 5.46 13.27 -23.77
CA LEU A 364 4.40 14.20 -24.15
C LEU A 364 4.04 15.06 -22.96
N VAL A 365 3.91 16.37 -23.20
CA VAL A 365 3.54 17.35 -22.18
C VAL A 365 2.27 18.03 -22.63
N GLY A 366 1.26 18.07 -21.77
CA GLY A 366 -0.05 18.54 -22.14
C GLY A 366 -0.95 18.96 -20.98
N ASN A 367 -2.17 19.35 -21.32
CA ASN A 367 -3.25 19.57 -20.36
C ASN A 367 -4.40 18.60 -20.61
N ALA A 368 -5.06 18.21 -19.55
CA ALA A 368 -6.26 17.39 -19.54
C ALA A 368 -7.25 17.93 -18.48
N THR A 369 -8.35 17.21 -18.26
CA THR A 369 -9.29 17.59 -17.20
C THR A 369 -8.64 17.32 -15.84
N LYS A 370 -8.82 18.21 -14.86
CA LYS A 370 -8.23 18.00 -13.54
C LYS A 370 -8.86 16.80 -12.86
N GLY A 371 -8.01 15.93 -12.31
CA GLY A 371 -8.41 14.67 -11.69
C GLY A 371 -8.75 13.56 -12.70
N SER A 372 -8.51 13.78 -14.00
CA SER A 372 -8.61 12.73 -15.01
C SER A 372 -7.32 11.89 -15.08
N THR A 373 -7.40 10.74 -15.74
CA THR A 373 -6.21 9.97 -16.17
C THR A 373 -6.07 10.08 -17.68
N THR A 374 -4.94 10.58 -18.14
CA THR A 374 -4.59 10.64 -19.57
C THR A 374 -3.98 9.31 -20.00
N VAL A 375 -4.36 8.85 -21.19
CA VAL A 375 -3.96 7.57 -21.76
C VAL A 375 -3.40 7.80 -23.14
N VAL A 376 -2.25 7.19 -23.41
CA VAL A 376 -1.63 7.20 -24.74
C VAL A 376 -1.50 5.76 -25.25
N THR A 377 -2.12 5.49 -26.39
CA THR A 377 -2.01 4.22 -27.12
C THR A 377 -1.26 4.42 -28.44
N GLY A 378 -0.85 3.32 -29.09
CA GLY A 378 -0.14 3.34 -30.38
C GLY A 378 1.39 3.36 -30.27
N GLY A 379 1.93 3.39 -29.05
CA GLY A 379 3.34 3.10 -28.75
C GLY A 379 3.60 1.60 -28.64
N LYS A 380 4.76 1.24 -28.05
CA LYS A 380 5.13 -0.15 -27.75
C LYS A 380 4.19 -0.77 -26.71
N GLU A 381 3.69 0.06 -25.81
CA GLU A 381 2.67 -0.27 -24.83
C GLU A 381 1.71 0.90 -24.63
N GLU A 382 0.59 0.61 -23.99
CA GLU A 382 -0.35 1.62 -23.54
C GLU A 382 0.13 2.20 -22.21
N VAL A 383 0.20 3.52 -22.13
CA VAL A 383 0.69 4.24 -20.95
C VAL A 383 -0.37 5.18 -20.41
N TYR A 384 -0.34 5.36 -19.10
CA TYR A 384 -1.33 6.09 -18.33
C TYR A 384 -0.65 7.10 -17.42
N GLU A 385 -1.28 8.26 -17.25
CA GLU A 385 -0.76 9.36 -16.44
C GLU A 385 -1.89 10.11 -15.75
N ASP A 386 -1.86 10.14 -14.43
CA ASP A 386 -2.82 10.92 -13.63
C ASP A 386 -2.57 12.43 -13.82
N CYS A 387 -3.67 13.18 -13.93
CA CYS A 387 -3.65 14.62 -14.21
C CYS A 387 -4.23 15.39 -13.00
N SER A 388 -3.62 15.25 -11.82
CA SER A 388 -4.20 15.75 -10.56
C SER A 388 -4.41 17.27 -10.53
N ASP A 389 -3.59 18.01 -11.27
CA ASP A 389 -3.65 19.47 -11.40
C ASP A 389 -4.12 19.95 -12.79
N GLY A 390 -4.55 19.03 -13.66
CA GLY A 390 -4.96 19.32 -15.03
C GLY A 390 -3.82 19.37 -16.05
N SER A 391 -2.58 19.09 -15.63
CA SER A 391 -1.43 18.91 -16.52
C SER A 391 -0.99 17.43 -16.56
N PHE A 392 -0.34 17.02 -17.64
CA PHE A 392 0.30 15.71 -17.74
C PHE A 392 1.70 15.80 -18.37
N ILE A 393 2.63 15.00 -17.84
CA ILE A 393 3.93 14.69 -18.45
C ILE A 393 4.04 13.17 -18.51
N ILE A 394 3.84 12.60 -19.71
CA ILE A 394 3.75 11.15 -19.88
C ILE A 394 4.89 10.60 -20.75
N LYS A 395 5.56 9.55 -20.24
CA LYS A 395 6.60 8.78 -20.96
C LYS A 395 5.95 7.68 -21.79
N VAL A 396 6.15 7.72 -23.10
CA VAL A 396 5.59 6.79 -24.09
C VAL A 396 6.73 6.02 -24.76
N PRO A 397 6.90 4.72 -24.46
CA PRO A 397 7.82 3.86 -25.19
C PRO A 397 7.38 3.70 -26.64
N LEU A 398 8.28 3.93 -27.59
CA LEU A 398 7.96 3.92 -29.03
C LEU A 398 8.29 2.59 -29.71
N ASN A 399 7.46 2.21 -30.67
CA ASN A 399 7.81 1.22 -31.69
C ASN A 399 8.89 1.79 -32.63
N ASP A 400 9.59 0.91 -33.34
CA ASP A 400 10.49 1.34 -34.41
C ASP A 400 9.71 1.97 -35.58
N GLY A 401 10.27 3.03 -36.17
CA GLY A 401 9.66 3.76 -37.28
C GLY A 401 8.61 4.80 -36.84
N VAL A 402 7.51 4.88 -37.58
CA VAL A 402 6.45 5.87 -37.39
C VAL A 402 5.38 5.36 -36.42
N ASN A 403 5.17 6.10 -35.34
CA ASN A 403 4.18 5.82 -34.31
C ASN A 403 2.97 6.76 -34.50
N LYS A 404 1.77 6.19 -34.56
CA LYS A 404 0.49 6.92 -34.57
C LYS A 404 -0.10 6.86 -33.18
N LEU A 405 0.23 7.85 -32.36
CA LEU A 405 -0.18 7.89 -30.98
C LEU A 405 -1.56 8.52 -30.85
N LYS A 406 -2.36 7.94 -29.97
CA LYS A 406 -3.74 8.35 -29.69
C LYS A 406 -3.84 8.70 -28.22
N ILE A 407 -4.25 9.93 -27.92
CA ILE A 407 -4.32 10.50 -26.58
C ILE A 407 -5.78 10.76 -26.22
N SER A 408 -6.22 10.28 -25.07
CA SER A 408 -7.55 10.55 -24.50
C SER A 408 -7.45 10.65 -22.99
N SER A 409 -8.45 11.22 -22.35
CA SER A 409 -8.54 11.31 -20.88
C SER A 409 -9.80 10.62 -20.39
N TYR A 410 -9.75 10.08 -19.17
CA TYR A 410 -10.87 9.44 -18.52
C TYR A 410 -11.19 10.07 -17.17
N ILE A 411 -12.48 10.18 -16.85
CA ILE A 411 -12.98 10.43 -15.50
C ILE A 411 -14.00 9.32 -15.21
N GLY A 412 -13.69 8.44 -14.26
CA GLY A 412 -14.47 7.22 -14.06
C GLY A 412 -14.59 6.37 -15.33
N ASN A 413 -15.82 6.20 -15.83
CA ASN A 413 -16.11 5.47 -17.06
C ASN A 413 -16.18 6.38 -18.31
N ASP A 414 -16.26 7.70 -18.13
CA ASP A 414 -16.37 8.63 -19.24
C ASP A 414 -15.02 8.81 -19.92
N LYS A 415 -15.03 8.82 -21.25
CA LYS A 415 -13.85 9.00 -22.10
C LYS A 415 -14.00 10.29 -22.91
N SER A 416 -12.93 11.08 -22.98
CA SER A 416 -12.88 12.27 -23.82
C SER A 416 -12.83 11.88 -25.30
N GLU A 417 -13.00 12.87 -26.19
CA GLU A 417 -12.55 12.66 -27.57
C GLU A 417 -11.04 12.39 -27.61
N GLU A 418 -10.61 11.75 -28.70
CA GLU A 418 -9.22 11.33 -28.88
C GLU A 418 -8.47 12.33 -29.78
N VAL A 419 -7.23 12.66 -29.38
CA VAL A 419 -6.28 13.42 -30.21
C VAL A 419 -5.27 12.45 -30.78
N SER A 420 -5.05 12.50 -32.10
CA SER A 420 -4.01 11.72 -32.76
C SER A 420 -2.79 12.57 -33.06
N ILE A 421 -1.60 12.07 -32.71
CA ILE A 421 -0.32 12.63 -33.13
C ILE A 421 0.52 11.57 -33.83
N THR A 422 1.25 11.98 -34.87
CA THR A 422 2.24 11.12 -35.51
C THR A 422 3.63 11.54 -35.06
N PHE A 423 4.48 10.56 -34.76
CA PHE A 423 5.87 10.77 -34.37
C PHE A 423 6.77 9.69 -34.94
N GLU A 424 7.88 10.08 -35.55
CA GLU A 424 8.90 9.15 -36.04
C GLU A 424 10.02 9.04 -35.02
N LYS A 425 10.35 7.81 -34.63
CA LYS A 425 11.38 7.53 -33.62
C LYS A 425 12.76 7.97 -34.12
N ASP A 426 13.38 8.91 -33.41
CA ASP A 426 14.77 9.31 -33.64
C ASP A 426 15.73 8.46 -32.78
N LYS A 427 16.46 7.57 -33.46
CA LYS A 427 17.41 6.65 -32.80
C LYS A 427 18.71 7.33 -32.38
N THR A 428 18.94 8.59 -32.75
CA THR A 428 20.19 9.32 -32.48
C THR A 428 20.16 10.12 -31.18
N VAL A 429 18.99 10.24 -30.54
CA VAL A 429 18.84 11.01 -29.30
C VAL A 429 19.56 10.33 -28.14
N ALA A 430 20.51 11.04 -27.54
CA ALA A 430 21.16 10.63 -26.30
C ALA A 430 20.19 10.67 -25.11
N SER A 431 20.41 9.80 -24.13
CA SER A 431 19.63 9.81 -22.90
C SER A 431 19.84 11.14 -22.14
N LYS A 432 18.72 11.74 -21.75
CA LYS A 432 18.69 12.97 -20.95
C LYS A 432 18.76 12.63 -19.46
N PRO A 433 19.28 13.52 -18.61
CA PRO A 433 19.49 13.24 -17.18
C PRO A 433 18.19 13.35 -16.37
N VAL A 434 17.04 12.95 -16.93
CA VAL A 434 15.73 13.11 -16.31
C VAL A 434 14.95 11.80 -16.34
N VAL A 435 14.40 11.45 -15.19
CA VAL A 435 13.49 10.33 -15.00
C VAL A 435 12.06 10.88 -14.90
N VAL A 436 11.17 10.39 -15.76
CA VAL A 436 9.74 10.76 -15.74
C VAL A 436 8.99 9.81 -14.82
N GLY A 437 8.51 10.32 -13.69
CA GLY A 437 7.62 9.62 -12.77
C GLY A 437 6.15 9.84 -13.08
N SER A 438 5.30 9.48 -12.12
CA SER A 438 3.85 9.64 -12.18
C SER A 438 3.39 11.00 -11.62
N ASP A 439 2.16 11.38 -11.97
CA ASP A 439 1.53 12.67 -11.66
C ASP A 439 2.40 13.88 -12.05
N SER A 440 3.08 13.77 -13.19
CA SER A 440 3.97 14.77 -13.79
C SER A 440 5.21 15.10 -12.96
N TYR A 441 5.60 14.25 -12.01
CA TYR A 441 6.86 14.39 -11.29
C TYR A 441 8.04 14.03 -12.18
N LEU A 442 8.99 14.95 -12.28
CA LEU A 442 10.31 14.70 -12.86
C LEU A 442 11.33 14.50 -11.75
N PHE A 443 12.29 13.60 -11.99
CA PHE A 443 13.43 13.34 -11.09
C PHE A 443 14.74 13.44 -11.84
N LEU A 444 15.82 13.74 -11.11
CA LEU A 444 17.16 13.75 -11.68
C LEU A 444 17.70 12.32 -11.77
N ASN A 445 18.24 11.93 -12.92
CA ASN A 445 18.79 10.58 -13.09
C ASN A 445 20.01 10.30 -12.20
N GLU A 446 20.74 11.35 -11.80
CA GLU A 446 21.88 11.25 -10.88
C GLU A 446 21.47 10.86 -9.45
N ASP A 447 20.19 10.99 -9.08
CA ASP A 447 19.68 10.57 -7.77
C ASP A 447 19.43 9.05 -7.70
N VAL A 448 19.40 8.36 -8.84
CA VAL A 448 19.06 6.92 -8.92
C VAL A 448 20.05 6.03 -8.15
N PRO A 449 21.38 6.24 -8.21
CA PRO A 449 22.31 5.43 -7.43
C PRO A 449 22.09 5.51 -5.92
N ASP A 450 21.79 6.70 -5.38
CA ASP A 450 21.43 6.90 -3.97
C ASP A 450 20.14 6.16 -3.61
N PHE A 451 19.14 6.30 -4.47
CA PHE A 451 17.83 5.67 -4.31
C PHE A 451 17.91 4.13 -4.33
N THR A 452 18.72 3.59 -5.23
CA THR A 452 18.91 2.14 -5.44
C THR A 452 20.01 1.55 -4.56
N GLY A 453 20.73 2.35 -3.78
CA GLY A 453 21.82 1.90 -2.91
C GLY A 453 23.01 1.31 -3.67
N THR A 454 23.27 1.73 -4.90
CA THR A 454 24.38 1.20 -5.72
C THR A 454 25.71 1.93 -5.52
N ASN A 455 25.70 3.02 -4.75
CA ASN A 455 26.85 3.90 -4.49
C ASN A 455 27.16 4.04 -2.98
N LEU A 456 26.85 3.03 -2.15
CA LEU A 456 27.03 3.12 -0.69
C LEU A 456 28.48 3.41 -0.27
N PHE A 457 28.64 4.15 0.83
CA PHE A 457 29.94 4.37 1.44
C PHE A 457 30.44 3.14 2.19
N SER A 458 31.75 2.93 2.18
CA SER A 458 32.44 2.00 3.07
C SER A 458 32.49 2.55 4.50
N ASN A 459 32.72 1.68 5.49
CA ASN A 459 32.93 2.11 6.88
C ASN A 459 34.12 3.06 7.03
N GLU A 460 35.16 2.89 6.20
CA GLU A 460 36.34 3.76 6.19
C GLU A 460 35.97 5.17 5.71
N GLN A 461 35.21 5.28 4.62
CA GLN A 461 34.70 6.56 4.12
C GLN A 461 33.80 7.24 5.14
N LEU A 462 32.91 6.51 5.81
CA LEU A 462 32.05 7.06 6.86
C LEU A 462 32.86 7.58 8.07
N ASN A 463 33.95 6.89 8.44
CA ASN A 463 34.85 7.36 9.49
C ASN A 463 35.61 8.61 9.06
N GLU A 464 36.08 8.66 7.81
CA GLU A 464 36.76 9.83 7.24
C GLU A 464 35.85 11.06 7.23
N ILE A 465 34.61 10.91 6.75
CA ILE A 465 33.61 12.00 6.74
C ILE A 465 33.37 12.53 8.15
N GLN A 466 33.19 11.65 9.14
CA GLN A 466 33.01 12.04 10.55
C GLN A 466 34.24 12.82 11.07
N LEU A 467 35.45 12.35 10.75
CA LEU A 467 36.69 13.00 11.15
C LEU A 467 36.83 14.39 10.53
N LYS A 468 36.58 14.54 9.22
CA LYS A 468 36.63 15.84 8.54
C LYS A 468 35.67 16.86 9.13
N PHE A 469 34.46 16.46 9.53
CA PHE A 469 33.54 17.36 10.21
C PHE A 469 34.01 17.72 11.64
N LYS A 470 34.66 16.80 12.35
CA LYS A 470 35.31 17.11 13.65
C LYS A 470 36.41 18.14 13.49
N GLU A 471 37.30 17.96 12.52
CA GLU A 471 38.38 18.92 12.24
C GLU A 471 37.85 20.30 11.87
N LYS A 472 36.77 20.37 11.07
CA LYS A 472 36.05 21.63 10.77
C LYS A 472 35.50 22.24 12.06
N SER A 473 34.86 21.45 12.92
CA SER A 473 34.35 21.91 14.22
C SER A 473 35.46 22.45 15.12
N ASP A 474 36.60 21.78 15.20
CA ASP A 474 37.73 22.18 16.05
C ASP A 474 38.35 23.49 15.56
N PHE A 475 38.49 23.63 14.24
CA PHE A 475 38.92 24.88 13.62
C PHE A 475 37.96 26.05 13.94
N ILE A 476 36.65 25.83 13.83
CA ILE A 476 35.63 26.84 14.15
C ILE A 476 35.74 27.27 15.62
N LYS A 477 35.87 26.32 16.54
CA LYS A 477 36.02 26.57 17.99
C LYS A 477 37.33 27.31 18.32
N ASN A 478 38.39 27.08 17.56
CA ASN A 478 39.65 27.81 17.73
C ASN A 478 39.50 29.31 17.38
N ILE A 479 38.72 29.63 16.34
CA ILE A 479 38.44 31.03 15.96
C ILE A 479 37.48 31.70 16.94
N ASN A 480 36.40 31.00 17.32
CA ASN A 480 35.41 31.45 18.27
C ASN A 480 34.98 30.28 19.16
N PRO A 481 35.44 30.21 20.43
CA PRO A 481 35.13 29.09 21.32
C PRO A 481 33.64 28.84 21.57
N ASN A 482 32.79 29.86 21.36
CA ASN A 482 31.35 29.76 21.55
C ASN A 482 30.59 29.43 20.26
N ALA A 483 31.27 29.40 19.11
CA ALA A 483 30.62 29.15 17.83
C ALA A 483 30.04 27.73 17.73
N LYS A 484 28.92 27.61 17.02
CA LYS A 484 28.23 26.35 16.77
C LYS A 484 28.38 25.95 15.32
N PHE A 485 28.79 24.71 15.10
CA PHE A 485 28.86 24.12 13.77
C PHE A 485 27.64 23.22 13.55
N ILE A 486 26.90 23.47 12.48
CA ILE A 486 25.69 22.73 12.12
C ILE A 486 25.86 22.17 10.72
N VAL A 487 25.72 20.86 10.58
CA VAL A 487 25.68 20.15 9.30
C VAL A 487 24.22 19.83 8.98
N PHE A 488 23.73 20.33 7.85
CA PHE A 488 22.34 20.21 7.42
C PHE A 488 22.30 19.47 6.08
N MET A 489 21.77 18.25 6.06
CA MET A 489 21.72 17.41 4.87
C MET A 489 20.31 17.26 4.34
N VAL A 490 20.08 17.67 3.10
CA VAL A 490 18.76 17.65 2.46
C VAL A 490 18.56 16.37 1.66
N PRO A 491 17.40 15.67 1.76
CA PRO A 491 17.13 14.50 0.94
C PRO A 491 16.94 14.86 -0.54
N ASN A 492 17.37 13.96 -1.42
CA ASN A 492 17.05 14.05 -2.84
C ASN A 492 15.54 13.96 -3.06
N LYS A 493 15.05 14.61 -4.12
CA LYS A 493 13.62 14.61 -4.46
C LYS A 493 13.12 13.19 -4.76
N LEU A 494 13.94 12.35 -5.42
CA LEU A 494 13.59 10.95 -5.72
C LEU A 494 13.44 10.12 -4.43
N SER A 495 14.36 10.27 -3.48
CA SER A 495 14.27 9.65 -2.15
C SER A 495 13.05 10.16 -1.37
N PHE A 496 12.78 11.47 -1.45
CA PHE A 496 11.70 12.09 -0.71
C PHE A 496 10.33 11.73 -1.30
N TYR A 497 10.08 11.90 -2.60
CA TYR A 497 8.82 11.54 -3.29
C TYR A 497 8.90 10.17 -3.98
N ASN A 498 9.42 9.17 -3.26
CA ASN A 498 9.60 7.81 -3.78
C ASN A 498 8.28 7.16 -4.26
N GLU A 499 7.13 7.64 -3.79
CA GLU A 499 5.82 7.19 -4.24
C GLU A 499 5.56 7.54 -5.71
N MET A 500 6.15 8.61 -6.24
CA MET A 500 5.92 9.06 -7.63
C MET A 500 6.93 8.50 -8.64
N LYS A 501 7.90 7.69 -8.19
CA LYS A 501 8.92 7.10 -9.06
C LYS A 501 8.32 6.14 -10.12
N PRO A 502 9.03 5.90 -11.24
CA PRO A 502 8.70 4.79 -12.14
C PRO A 502 8.76 3.43 -11.43
N LYS A 503 7.90 2.50 -11.82
CA LYS A 503 7.83 1.15 -11.23
C LYS A 503 9.15 0.37 -11.33
N GLU A 504 9.85 0.50 -12.46
CA GLU A 504 11.16 -0.13 -12.66
C GLU A 504 12.25 0.34 -11.68
N LEU A 505 12.07 1.45 -10.94
CA LEU A 505 12.99 1.86 -9.88
C LEU A 505 12.64 1.21 -8.54
N ILE A 506 13.57 0.38 -8.06
CA ILE A 506 13.46 -0.31 -6.77
C ILE A 506 14.28 0.46 -5.72
N GLU A 507 13.61 0.84 -4.64
CA GLU A 507 14.25 1.51 -3.49
C GLU A 507 15.10 0.51 -2.69
N SER A 508 16.29 0.93 -2.29
CA SER A 508 17.14 0.18 -1.36
C SER A 508 16.77 0.46 0.09
N GLU A 509 16.86 -0.55 0.97
CA GLU A 509 16.74 -0.36 2.43
C GLU A 509 17.87 0.50 3.02
N ASN A 510 18.95 0.71 2.26
CA ASN A 510 20.11 1.49 2.66
C ASN A 510 20.51 2.49 1.58
N SER A 511 20.81 3.73 1.99
CA SER A 511 21.30 4.82 1.13
C SER A 511 22.46 5.56 1.80
N ARG A 512 23.22 6.36 1.05
CA ARG A 512 24.31 7.17 1.63
C ARG A 512 23.81 8.15 2.69
N LEU A 513 22.66 8.81 2.47
CA LEU A 513 22.07 9.70 3.47
C LEU A 513 21.69 8.94 4.74
N LYS A 514 21.16 7.73 4.62
CA LYS A 514 20.85 6.87 5.77
C LYS A 514 22.14 6.47 6.51
N GLN A 515 23.17 6.03 5.80
CA GLN A 515 24.47 5.67 6.39
C GLN A 515 25.08 6.83 7.20
N ILE A 516 25.09 8.04 6.63
CA ILE A 516 25.60 9.23 7.32
C ILE A 516 24.72 9.60 8.51
N THR A 517 23.39 9.56 8.35
CA THR A 517 22.45 9.84 9.44
C THR A 517 22.68 8.91 10.62
N ASP A 518 22.78 7.61 10.37
CA ASP A 518 23.05 6.61 11.40
C ASP A 518 24.42 6.80 12.07
N LYS A 519 25.43 7.21 11.30
CA LYS A 519 26.79 7.49 11.77
C LYS A 519 26.89 8.75 12.63
N LEU A 520 26.17 9.81 12.26
CA LEU A 520 26.33 11.15 12.84
C LEU A 520 25.25 11.55 13.85
N LYS A 521 24.13 10.84 13.95
CA LYS A 521 23.02 11.21 14.88
C LYS A 521 23.42 11.32 16.36
N ASN A 522 24.46 10.59 16.78
CA ASN A 522 24.97 10.59 18.15
C ASN A 522 26.26 11.42 18.30
N GLU A 523 26.66 12.15 17.26
CA GLU A 523 27.83 13.02 17.33
C GLU A 523 27.58 14.22 18.25
N THR A 524 28.57 14.59 19.05
CA THR A 524 28.47 15.67 20.04
C THR A 524 29.38 16.86 19.72
N SER A 525 30.36 16.68 18.82
CA SER A 525 31.27 17.76 18.44
C SER A 525 30.58 18.89 17.67
N PHE A 526 29.54 18.56 16.90
CA PHE A 526 28.75 19.47 16.07
C PHE A 526 27.28 19.00 16.01
N ASP A 527 26.37 19.87 15.59
CA ASP A 527 24.97 19.49 15.38
C ASP A 527 24.77 18.92 13.97
N PHE A 528 24.11 17.76 13.89
CA PHE A 528 23.69 17.16 12.63
C PHE A 528 22.17 17.25 12.47
N ILE A 529 21.71 17.63 11.29
CA ILE A 529 20.29 17.75 10.95
C ILE A 529 20.03 17.07 9.61
N ASN A 530 19.10 16.11 9.63
CA ASN A 530 18.45 15.56 8.45
C ASN A 530 16.94 15.85 8.59
N PRO A 531 16.34 16.73 7.77
CA PRO A 531 14.95 17.15 7.94
C PRO A 531 13.93 16.14 7.39
N THR A 532 14.36 15.04 6.77
CA THR A 532 13.48 14.09 6.05
C THR A 532 12.25 13.65 6.85
N GLU A 533 12.45 13.17 8.08
CA GLU A 533 11.35 12.68 8.92
C GLU A 533 10.39 13.80 9.32
N ALA A 534 10.90 15.00 9.58
CA ALA A 534 10.09 16.16 9.92
C ALA A 534 9.24 16.63 8.73
N LEU A 535 9.82 16.64 7.53
CA LEU A 535 9.15 17.04 6.29
C LEU A 535 8.01 16.08 5.90
N ASN A 536 8.16 14.78 6.18
CA ASN A 536 7.13 13.77 5.86
C ASN A 536 5.76 14.10 6.48
N LYS A 537 5.72 14.80 7.62
CA LYS A 537 4.48 15.21 8.29
C LYS A 537 3.63 16.17 7.47
N TYR A 538 4.23 16.89 6.53
CA TYR A 538 3.58 17.94 5.75
C TYR A 538 3.33 17.56 4.28
N LYS A 539 3.78 16.36 3.85
CA LYS A 539 3.58 15.87 2.47
C LYS A 539 2.11 15.84 2.03
N THR A 540 1.17 15.62 2.96
CA THR A 540 -0.26 15.52 2.66
C THR A 540 -0.96 16.89 2.62
N GLU A 541 -0.31 17.95 3.08
CA GLU A 541 -0.89 19.30 3.08
C GLU A 541 -0.75 19.99 1.72
N ASP A 542 0.46 19.93 1.16
CA ASP A 542 0.84 20.59 -0.08
C ASP A 542 2.17 19.99 -0.58
N ASN A 543 2.48 20.18 -1.86
CA ASN A 543 3.79 19.81 -2.39
C ASN A 543 4.89 20.64 -1.73
N LEU A 544 5.94 19.97 -1.26
CA LEU A 544 7.15 20.57 -0.70
C LEU A 544 8.29 20.72 -1.71
N TYR A 545 8.19 20.05 -2.88
CA TYR A 545 9.12 20.22 -4.00
C TYR A 545 8.33 20.60 -5.24
N TYR A 546 8.97 21.32 -6.15
CA TYR A 546 8.44 21.54 -7.48
C TYR A 546 8.33 20.20 -8.21
N LYS A 547 7.36 20.05 -9.10
CA LYS A 547 7.20 18.82 -9.91
C LYS A 547 8.26 18.75 -11.01
N THR A 548 8.64 19.89 -11.60
CA THR A 548 9.48 19.93 -12.80
C THR A 548 10.88 20.50 -12.58
N ASP A 549 11.24 20.71 -11.31
CA ASP A 549 12.53 21.21 -10.84
C ASP A 549 13.17 20.21 -9.84
N ILE A 550 14.49 20.32 -9.64
CA ILE A 550 15.20 19.50 -8.65
C ILE A 550 14.96 19.96 -7.21
N HIS A 551 14.65 21.25 -7.00
CA HIS A 551 14.59 21.88 -5.70
C HIS A 551 13.28 21.62 -4.95
N TRP A 552 13.38 21.71 -3.62
CA TRP A 552 12.20 22.02 -2.80
C TRP A 552 11.63 23.42 -3.13
N ASN A 553 10.34 23.63 -2.88
CA ASN A 553 9.73 24.96 -3.04
C ASN A 553 9.84 25.79 -1.75
N GLU A 554 9.27 27.01 -1.75
CA GLU A 554 9.35 27.90 -0.57
C GLU A 554 8.76 27.27 0.71
N LEU A 555 7.73 26.42 0.58
CA LEU A 555 7.09 25.73 1.70
C LEU A 555 7.98 24.59 2.23
N GLY A 556 8.55 23.78 1.33
CA GLY A 556 9.52 22.75 1.72
C GLY A 556 10.74 23.33 2.43
N ALA A 557 11.30 24.41 1.89
CA ALA A 557 12.41 25.13 2.50
C ALA A 557 12.04 25.77 3.85
N PHE A 558 10.81 26.26 4.01
CA PHE A 558 10.32 26.76 5.30
C PHE A 558 10.31 25.67 6.36
N TYR A 559 9.75 24.49 6.05
CA TYR A 559 9.74 23.39 7.01
C TYR A 559 11.13 22.80 7.25
N GLY A 560 12.01 22.79 6.25
CA GLY A 560 13.43 22.47 6.44
C GLY A 560 14.12 23.47 7.38
N TYR A 561 13.86 24.76 7.18
CA TYR A 561 14.31 25.83 8.07
C TYR A 561 13.79 25.67 9.49
N LYS A 562 12.55 25.23 9.70
CA LYS A 562 12.02 25.00 11.06
C LYS A 562 12.84 24.00 11.87
N GLU A 563 13.39 22.96 11.25
CA GLU A 563 14.28 22.03 11.96
C GLU A 563 15.63 22.68 12.31
N LEU A 564 16.18 23.49 11.41
CA LEU A 564 17.38 24.28 11.67
C LEU A 564 17.14 25.33 12.77
N GLU A 565 16.01 26.04 12.72
CA GLU A 565 15.61 27.07 13.68
C GLU A 565 15.53 26.52 15.11
N LYS A 566 14.97 25.32 15.30
CA LYS A 566 14.95 24.66 16.62
C LYS A 566 16.34 24.54 17.23
N LYS A 567 17.33 24.13 16.42
CA LYS A 567 18.73 24.02 16.84
C LYS A 567 19.35 25.39 17.10
N LEU A 568 19.14 26.36 16.20
CA LEU A 568 19.61 27.73 16.37
C LEU A 568 19.08 28.36 17.67
N LYS A 569 17.77 28.25 17.92
CA LYS A 569 17.10 28.78 19.12
C LYS A 569 17.56 28.10 20.41
N GLY A 570 17.84 26.80 20.35
CA GLY A 570 18.41 26.04 21.47
C GLY A 570 19.80 26.55 21.90
N HIS A 571 20.59 27.09 20.97
CA HIS A 571 21.90 27.68 21.27
C HIS A 571 21.87 29.18 21.53
N ASN A 572 20.90 29.90 20.97
CA ASN A 572 20.75 31.34 21.18
C ASN A 572 19.26 31.73 21.25
N PRO A 573 18.75 32.14 22.43
CA PRO A 573 17.34 32.46 22.63
C PRO A 573 16.87 33.73 21.89
N ASN A 574 17.79 34.54 21.35
CA ASN A 574 17.44 35.73 20.57
C ASN A 574 16.99 35.40 19.13
N ILE A 575 17.18 34.14 18.68
CA ILE A 575 16.61 33.67 17.41
C ILE A 575 15.09 33.73 17.51
N LYS A 576 14.46 34.52 16.64
CA LYS A 576 13.01 34.68 16.61
C LYS A 576 12.38 33.50 15.91
N GLU A 577 11.35 32.97 16.55
CA GLU A 577 10.56 31.89 15.98
C GLU A 577 9.68 32.41 14.85
N LEU A 578 9.76 31.75 13.70
CA LEU A 578 8.90 31.97 12.55
C LEU A 578 7.89 30.83 12.48
N THR A 579 6.60 31.17 12.38
CA THR A 579 5.52 30.17 12.26
C THR A 579 4.80 30.34 10.93
N ILE A 580 4.20 29.26 10.41
CA ILE A 580 3.59 29.28 9.07
C ILE A 580 2.43 30.29 8.97
N ASP A 581 1.73 30.56 10.08
CA ASP A 581 0.65 31.55 10.17
C ASP A 581 1.14 33.01 10.03
N MET A 582 2.44 33.28 10.24
CA MET A 582 3.07 34.57 9.92
C MET A 582 3.19 34.82 8.42
N TYR A 583 2.85 33.84 7.58
CA TYR A 583 2.90 33.92 6.13
C TYR A 583 1.50 33.72 5.52
N GLU A 584 1.26 34.39 4.41
CA GLU A 584 0.16 34.09 3.51
C GLU A 584 0.67 33.13 2.43
N LYS A 585 0.02 31.98 2.28
CA LYS A 585 0.27 31.06 1.16
C LYS A 585 -0.43 31.62 -0.09
N LYS A 586 0.35 32.05 -1.07
CA LYS A 586 -0.16 32.48 -2.38
C LYS A 586 0.19 31.44 -3.44
N TYR A 587 -0.82 30.92 -4.12
CA TYR A 587 -0.64 29.98 -5.22
C TYR A 587 -0.53 30.74 -6.54
N VAL A 588 0.52 30.48 -7.29
CA VAL A 588 0.77 31.09 -8.61
C VAL A 588 1.06 30.01 -9.64
N SER A 589 0.85 30.34 -10.91
CA SER A 589 1.26 29.47 -12.02
C SER A 589 2.54 30.04 -12.61
N GLU A 590 3.62 29.28 -12.51
CA GLU A 590 4.96 29.68 -12.93
C GLU A 590 5.56 28.67 -13.90
N PHE A 591 6.58 29.10 -14.62
CA PHE A 591 7.23 28.27 -15.63
C PHE A 591 7.95 27.05 -15.03
N GLY A 592 8.05 25.97 -15.81
CA GLY A 592 8.74 24.75 -15.39
C GLY A 592 10.23 24.98 -15.12
N GLY A 593 10.79 24.16 -14.23
CA GLY A 593 12.14 24.32 -13.68
C GLY A 593 13.24 23.52 -14.39
N ASP A 594 14.30 23.22 -13.65
CA ASP A 594 15.54 22.62 -14.17
C ASP A 594 15.33 21.31 -14.95
N LEU A 595 14.46 20.42 -14.48
CA LEU A 595 14.26 19.12 -15.11
C LEU A 595 13.43 19.22 -16.40
N ALA A 596 12.50 20.16 -16.48
CA ALA A 596 11.83 20.48 -17.74
C ALA A 596 12.85 20.98 -18.77
N TYR A 597 13.76 21.87 -18.35
CA TYR A 597 14.84 22.36 -19.20
C TYR A 597 15.79 21.22 -19.64
N TYR A 598 16.18 20.32 -18.74
CA TYR A 598 17.02 19.16 -19.07
C TYR A 598 16.32 18.17 -20.01
N LEU A 599 14.98 18.10 -19.99
CA LEU A 599 14.20 17.39 -21.01
C LEU A 599 14.17 18.12 -22.37
N GLY A 600 14.73 19.32 -22.48
CA GLY A 600 14.70 20.14 -23.69
C GLY A 600 13.35 20.83 -23.92
N ILE A 601 12.52 20.94 -22.89
CA ILE A 601 11.29 21.73 -22.93
C ILE A 601 11.68 23.20 -22.72
N LYS A 602 11.21 24.08 -23.59
CA LYS A 602 11.48 25.52 -23.42
C LYS A 602 10.77 26.02 -22.16
N ASN A 603 11.47 26.81 -21.36
CA ASN A 603 10.98 27.29 -20.06
C ASN A 603 9.62 28.00 -20.17
N ASN A 604 9.28 28.62 -21.30
CA ASN A 604 8.02 29.34 -21.48
C ASN A 604 6.80 28.46 -21.86
N ILE A 605 6.96 27.14 -21.96
CA ILE A 605 5.92 26.22 -22.46
C ILE A 605 5.17 25.56 -21.30
N LEU A 606 5.91 24.92 -20.41
CA LEU A 606 5.35 24.19 -19.28
C LEU A 606 5.18 25.14 -18.11
N LYS A 607 4.02 25.08 -17.46
CA LYS A 607 3.77 25.78 -16.21
C LYS A 607 3.39 24.79 -15.14
N GLU A 608 3.83 25.06 -13.92
CA GLU A 608 3.43 24.31 -12.74
C GLU A 608 2.84 25.25 -11.68
N LYS A 609 2.10 24.65 -10.73
CA LYS A 609 1.55 25.36 -9.58
C LYS A 609 2.66 25.53 -8.55
N GLU A 610 2.99 26.78 -8.24
CA GLU A 610 3.96 27.15 -7.22
C GLU A 610 3.27 27.75 -5.98
N ILE A 611 3.86 27.49 -4.81
CA ILE A 611 3.45 28.06 -3.53
C ILE A 611 4.46 29.13 -3.13
N ARG A 612 3.97 30.36 -2.96
CA ARG A 612 4.74 31.50 -2.44
C ARG A 612 4.36 31.78 -1.00
N LEU A 613 5.35 32.00 -0.14
CA LEU A 613 5.15 32.46 1.23
C LEU A 613 5.38 33.98 1.29
N ILE A 614 4.28 34.72 1.47
CA ILE A 614 4.28 36.18 1.58
C ILE A 614 4.25 36.54 3.08
N PRO A 615 5.29 37.20 3.63
CA PRO A 615 5.31 37.54 5.05
C PRO A 615 4.23 38.56 5.40
N LYS A 616 3.51 38.33 6.49
CA LYS A 616 2.52 39.26 7.07
C LYS A 616 3.16 40.28 8.02
N PHE A 617 4.49 40.32 8.05
CA PHE A 617 5.30 41.19 8.90
C PHE A 617 6.31 41.96 8.06
N THR A 618 6.84 43.05 8.63
CA THR A 618 7.90 43.83 7.98
C THR A 618 9.21 43.07 8.00
N ILE A 619 9.70 42.72 6.80
CA ILE A 619 11.03 42.12 6.59
C ILE A 619 12.09 43.07 7.14
N ARG A 620 12.99 42.57 7.99
CA ARG A 620 14.05 43.37 8.62
C ARG A 620 15.40 43.23 7.93
N SER A 621 15.61 42.12 7.23
CA SER A 621 16.82 41.88 6.46
C SER A 621 16.85 42.73 5.19
N ASN A 622 18.05 43.05 4.73
CA ASN A 622 18.25 43.75 3.45
C ASN A 622 18.26 42.80 2.23
N LEU A 623 17.82 41.55 2.39
CA LEU A 623 17.71 40.58 1.30
C LEU A 623 16.58 41.01 0.35
N LYS A 624 16.90 41.16 -0.94
CA LYS A 624 15.87 41.41 -1.96
C LYS A 624 15.26 40.07 -2.39
N LYS A 625 13.96 39.88 -2.17
CA LYS A 625 13.20 38.73 -2.65
C LYS A 625 12.51 39.08 -3.97
N ASP A 626 13.07 38.65 -5.09
CA ASP A 626 12.38 38.59 -6.39
C ASP A 626 11.99 37.13 -6.69
N PRO A 627 10.83 36.86 -7.33
CA PRO A 627 10.34 35.49 -7.55
C PRO A 627 11.01 34.75 -8.72
N PRO A 628 11.13 33.41 -8.66
CA PRO A 628 11.68 32.62 -7.56
C PRO A 628 13.18 32.86 -7.41
N MET A 629 13.65 32.89 -6.16
CA MET A 629 15.06 33.13 -5.86
C MET A 629 15.99 32.08 -6.47
N THR A 630 15.52 30.83 -6.64
CA THR A 630 16.28 29.76 -7.32
C THR A 630 16.63 30.08 -8.77
N TRP A 631 15.93 31.01 -9.41
CA TRP A 631 16.22 31.44 -10.80
C TRP A 631 17.09 32.70 -10.88
N MET A 632 17.57 33.22 -9.74
CA MET A 632 18.42 34.41 -9.67
C MET A 632 19.90 34.06 -9.72
N GLY A 633 20.52 34.06 -10.91
CA GLY A 633 21.95 33.71 -11.08
C GLY A 633 22.97 34.57 -10.33
N ASN A 634 22.57 35.69 -9.72
CA ASN A 634 23.45 36.52 -8.88
C ASN A 634 23.61 35.96 -7.45
N LEU A 635 22.70 35.09 -6.99
CA LEU A 635 22.77 34.48 -5.67
C LEU A 635 23.85 33.39 -5.60
N ASN A 636 24.32 32.90 -6.73
CA ASN A 636 25.36 31.87 -6.81
C ASN A 636 26.69 32.34 -6.21
N LYS A 637 26.96 33.65 -6.21
CA LYS A 637 28.20 34.24 -5.66
C LYS A 637 28.11 34.47 -4.16
N GLN A 638 29.24 34.66 -3.49
CA GLN A 638 29.26 35.05 -2.09
C GLN A 638 28.61 36.43 -1.87
N PHE A 639 27.72 36.54 -0.87
CA PHE A 639 27.13 37.81 -0.43
C PHE A 639 26.74 37.79 1.05
N THR A 640 26.47 38.97 1.61
CA THR A 640 26.10 39.13 3.02
C THR A 640 24.78 39.89 3.14
N THR A 641 23.91 39.42 4.02
CA THR A 641 22.70 40.15 4.42
C THR A 641 22.78 40.53 5.90
N ASN A 642 22.06 41.58 6.27
CA ASN A 642 22.14 42.17 7.59
C ASN A 642 20.75 42.53 8.13
N VAL A 643 20.59 42.41 9.44
CA VAL A 643 19.47 42.93 10.22
C VAL A 643 20.03 43.93 11.22
N GLN A 644 19.40 45.10 11.33
CA GLN A 644 19.80 46.15 12.28
C GLN A 644 19.34 45.82 13.70
N ASP A 645 19.90 44.76 14.29
CA ASP A 645 19.65 44.31 15.67
C ASP A 645 20.93 43.69 16.24
N SER A 646 21.59 44.42 17.15
CA SER A 646 22.88 44.01 17.71
C SER A 646 22.81 42.77 18.61
N ASN A 647 21.61 42.38 19.06
CA ASN A 647 21.39 41.20 19.90
C ASN A 647 21.35 39.88 19.11
N LEU A 648 21.21 39.96 17.78
CA LEU A 648 21.20 38.78 16.92
C LEU A 648 22.62 38.26 16.65
N PRO A 649 22.79 36.93 16.47
CA PRO A 649 24.08 36.34 16.16
C PRO A 649 24.58 36.66 14.74
N LYS A 650 25.85 36.33 14.48
CA LYS A 650 26.42 36.26 13.13
C LYS A 650 26.46 34.82 12.61
N ALA A 651 26.29 34.64 11.31
CA ALA A 651 26.44 33.34 10.66
C ALA A 651 27.27 33.36 9.37
N VAL A 652 27.90 32.22 9.08
CA VAL A 652 28.47 31.90 7.76
C VAL A 652 27.82 30.61 7.26
N VAL A 653 27.38 30.59 6.00
CA VAL A 653 26.70 29.45 5.39
C VAL A 653 27.49 28.93 4.20
N PHE A 654 28.02 27.71 4.30
CA PHE A 654 28.48 26.91 3.16
C PHE A 654 27.29 26.11 2.65
N ARG A 655 27.06 26.10 1.33
CA ARG A 655 25.78 25.68 0.78
C ARG A 655 25.87 25.20 -0.66
N ASP A 656 24.81 24.53 -1.09
CA ASP A 656 24.43 24.48 -2.50
C ASP A 656 23.19 25.35 -2.76
N SER A 657 22.48 25.06 -3.85
CA SER A 657 21.30 25.81 -4.29
C SER A 657 20.06 25.55 -3.43
N PHE A 658 20.02 24.48 -2.64
CA PHE A 658 18.88 24.20 -1.75
C PHE A 658 18.74 25.21 -0.63
N ALA A 659 19.84 25.76 -0.11
CA ALA A 659 19.80 26.85 0.86
C ALA A 659 19.11 28.12 0.32
N THR A 660 19.02 28.32 -1.00
CA THR A 660 18.47 29.55 -1.62
C THR A 660 17.04 29.85 -1.16
N ASN A 661 16.17 28.83 -1.11
CA ASN A 661 14.79 29.01 -0.63
C ASN A 661 14.70 29.14 0.91
N MET A 662 15.77 28.85 1.66
CA MET A 662 15.83 29.06 3.11
C MET A 662 16.29 30.48 3.49
N MET A 663 16.97 31.18 2.60
CA MET A 663 17.58 32.48 2.88
C MET A 663 16.62 33.53 3.45
N PRO A 664 15.37 33.67 2.94
CA PRO A 664 14.45 34.65 3.51
C PRO A 664 14.15 34.42 4.99
N TYR A 665 14.20 33.17 5.46
CA TYR A 665 13.95 32.82 6.86
C TYR A 665 15.21 32.94 7.70
N LEU A 666 16.35 32.50 7.16
CA LEU A 666 17.66 32.64 7.80
C LEU A 666 18.02 34.11 8.01
N SER A 667 17.93 34.93 6.97
CA SER A 667 18.37 36.33 7.01
C SER A 667 17.61 37.20 7.99
N GLU A 668 16.40 36.83 8.40
CA GLU A 668 15.68 37.55 9.46
C GLU A 668 16.27 37.33 10.86
N ASN A 669 17.05 36.26 11.07
CA ASN A 669 17.48 35.82 12.40
C ASN A 669 18.96 36.04 12.72
N PHE A 670 19.69 36.75 11.86
CA PHE A 670 21.09 37.11 12.07
C PHE A 670 21.34 38.59 11.83
N ARG A 671 22.15 39.22 12.69
CA ARG A 671 22.56 40.63 12.47
C ARG A 671 23.42 40.77 11.21
N SER A 672 24.17 39.72 10.89
CA SER A 672 24.98 39.58 9.68
C SER A 672 25.08 38.09 9.36
N ILE A 673 24.65 37.70 8.17
CA ILE A 673 24.81 36.33 7.65
C ILE A 673 25.47 36.39 6.28
N THR A 674 26.58 35.66 6.15
CA THR A 674 27.32 35.57 4.90
C THR A 674 27.07 34.22 4.26
N TYR A 675 26.50 34.25 3.06
CA TYR A 675 26.30 33.08 2.22
C TYR A 675 27.52 32.93 1.31
N CYS A 676 28.21 31.81 1.42
CA CYS A 676 29.31 31.46 0.53
C CYS A 676 28.79 31.15 -0.88
N GLU A 677 29.72 31.13 -1.84
CA GLU A 677 29.46 30.74 -3.22
C GLU A 677 28.85 29.32 -3.28
N GLU A 678 27.80 29.16 -4.07
CA GLU A 678 27.12 27.87 -4.26
C GLU A 678 28.05 26.85 -4.91
N TRP A 679 27.87 25.57 -4.57
CA TRP A 679 28.64 24.44 -5.13
C TRP A 679 30.15 24.48 -4.82
N ASN A 680 30.59 25.50 -4.09
CA ASN A 680 31.94 25.59 -3.57
C ASN A 680 31.97 24.94 -2.19
N PHE A 681 32.08 23.61 -2.18
CA PHE A 681 32.14 22.79 -0.95
C PHE A 681 33.45 22.95 -0.17
N SER A 682 34.38 23.79 -0.66
CA SER A 682 35.62 24.08 0.06
C SER A 682 35.34 24.82 1.37
N PHE A 683 36.02 24.38 2.42
CA PHE A 683 35.88 24.97 3.74
C PHE A 683 36.79 26.20 3.85
N ASN A 684 36.30 27.35 3.39
CA ASN A 684 37.05 28.60 3.37
C ASN A 684 37.36 29.06 4.81
N LYS A 685 38.63 28.91 5.22
CA LYS A 685 39.11 29.26 6.55
C LYS A 685 39.29 30.76 6.75
N ASP A 686 39.54 31.51 5.67
CA ASP A 686 39.80 32.94 5.71
C ASP A 686 38.53 33.73 6.03
N ILE A 687 37.40 33.37 5.40
CA ILE A 687 36.12 34.00 5.70
C ILE A 687 35.69 33.76 7.14
N LEU A 688 35.91 32.54 7.67
CA LEU A 688 35.61 32.23 9.07
C LEU A 688 36.48 33.04 10.03
N SER A 689 37.78 33.16 9.71
CA SER A 689 38.73 33.93 10.53
C SER A 689 38.41 35.43 10.52
N LYS A 690 37.91 35.95 9.40
CA LYS A 690 37.49 37.34 9.23
C LYS A 690 36.17 37.64 9.92
N GLU A 691 35.14 36.83 9.67
CA GLU A 691 33.77 37.08 10.15
C GLU A 691 33.60 36.72 11.63
N LYS A 692 34.36 35.73 12.12
CA LYS A 692 34.27 35.15 13.47
C LYS A 692 32.81 34.87 13.87
N PRO A 693 32.10 34.02 13.11
CA PRO A 693 30.66 33.85 13.27
C PRO A 693 30.32 33.14 14.59
N ASP A 694 29.08 33.32 15.05
CA ASP A 694 28.49 32.57 16.16
C ASP A 694 27.93 31.23 15.67
N PHE A 695 27.50 31.16 14.42
CA PHE A 695 27.02 29.94 13.77
C PHE A 695 27.70 29.71 12.42
N VAL A 696 28.11 28.47 12.18
CA VAL A 696 28.55 28.01 10.85
C VAL A 696 27.59 26.92 10.41
N ILE A 697 26.90 27.16 9.30
CA ILE A 697 25.94 26.21 8.73
C ILE A 697 26.57 25.62 7.47
N TYR A 698 26.66 24.30 7.40
CA TYR A 698 27.11 23.55 6.24
C TYR A 698 25.93 22.77 5.68
N GLU A 699 25.30 23.36 4.67
CA GLU A 699 24.15 22.82 3.95
C GLU A 699 24.65 22.04 2.73
N ILE A 700 24.10 20.83 2.53
CA ILE A 700 24.45 19.97 1.39
C ILE A 700 23.30 19.03 1.03
N LEU A 701 22.99 18.91 -0.25
CA LEU A 701 22.06 17.94 -0.82
C LEU A 701 22.66 16.52 -0.83
N GLU A 702 21.82 15.50 -0.65
CA GLU A 702 22.18 14.08 -0.67
C GLU A 702 22.99 13.65 -1.91
N LYS A 703 22.68 14.16 -3.11
CA LYS A 703 23.46 13.81 -4.30
C LYS A 703 24.94 14.25 -4.22
N ASN A 704 25.24 15.31 -3.45
CA ASN A 704 26.56 15.93 -3.37
C ASN A 704 27.45 15.28 -2.30
N LEU A 705 27.04 14.18 -1.67
CA LEU A 705 27.77 13.60 -0.53
C LEU A 705 29.19 13.11 -0.87
N ASP A 706 29.53 12.89 -2.15
CA ASP A 706 30.91 12.58 -2.57
C ASP A 706 31.87 13.73 -2.29
N GLU A 707 31.38 14.98 -2.25
CA GLU A 707 32.18 16.16 -1.93
C GLU A 707 32.71 16.14 -0.50
N LEU A 708 32.14 15.31 0.38
CA LEU A 708 32.60 15.14 1.76
C LEU A 708 33.92 14.35 1.84
N LEU A 709 34.28 13.61 0.79
CA LEU A 709 35.52 12.84 0.70
C LEU A 709 36.66 13.59 0.00
N LYS A 710 36.37 14.74 -0.60
CA LYS A 710 37.41 15.67 -1.08
C LYS A 710 37.95 16.52 0.06
#